data_AF-A0A1H6G3F2-F1
#
_entry.id   AF-A0A1H6G3F2-F1
#
_cell.length_a   1.000
_cell.length_b   1.000
_cell.length_c   1.000
_cell.angle_alpha   90.00
_cell.angle_beta   90.00
_cell.angle_gamma   90.00
#
_symmetry.space_group_name_H-M   'P 1'
#
loop_
_entity.id
_entity.type
_entity.pdbx_description
1 polymer ?
#
loop_
_entity_poly.entity_id
_entity_poly.type
_entity_poly.pdbx_seq_one_letter_code
_entity_poly.pdbx_strand_id
1 'polypeptide(L)'
;MSRASLDLDRRGFLKAGVGGSLAAAVGGRTLLQRDSEDGEPLDPDAADELVKTVCTHCSVGCGVHMAVEDDAVIGQETWDDNPVNQGGLCSKGASLTQSVNSEQRLKEPLKLEDGEWVQMDWDEILPEITERLNDIREDVGPHGTMWVGSAKHSNEAAYLIRKLSALYGTNNIDHQARICHSTTVEGIANTWGVGAMTNNSNDMANVDVNLIIGHNPLESHPVAWQYFQDAQENGGKHIVAEPRYTKTAAASDDYFHFRSGTDVAFIYGLIYHIVNNLEAHDEEFIESRVMVETWEEFRDDVLPEYDLETVSDICGTPVSDLEELAEELADADVSCVEWAMGGTQHNNATGNVRAYAMLNLALGHSAQSAGGTPIFRGHDNVQGATDLGVDAGNTPGYYGLDQGAWEHWANVWDQTESTSGDLTYDELADRYHDTELMEKNGFTVARWYEGVLDDEWEIYQPDPLQAAVFWGHGLASLTEYKKVREAVNELDFIVNIDVFPNQVAELADSDTDVYMLPAATNIEEAGSVVNTGRQLQWRSKAIEPRHNSKADWELLCEFADHLGFGEHFDYDEVEDVTREINFGVRSVGYIGQTPERLKAHQQNADLFDPEDLRADFDELDVDEDDVDGVQDGDVYGLPWPCWHDEHPGTPILYDSSLHPSDGGMDFRSNWWDDAVDEDDPEIPPEDHLRDPFTPEWSDQELEGVPQYPLFTTVLPDPENPSEATIPIEGAFDEETSVADVAQQLDEEGYDVDLERYEEFDNPQPDAPWGRGRARMKAWNLTDEIPVHREPAVTPRPDLVDEYPCNDRTEDHWRVELDNAQVQQDNIDAVDDHDLVLTSGRQVEHKGAGAVTRSTQGTASRAPMMYLEIHPEVAEEQLDGVEEGEWIVVETPHAEMVVQARPTERVATDHAFAPYHWSGILEGEKMTDRFGGEMEGLEPLVIGESINAGTAPAYDRETQMQESKVTLCSVRLAEDDEVPDLSQRQLDWQEQRINRHKR
;
A
#
# COMPACT_ATOMS: atom_id res chain seq x y z
N MET A 1 20.85 -3.98 31.19
CA MET A 1 21.13 -3.21 32.44
C MET A 1 19.84 -2.48 32.78
N SER A 2 19.23 -2.66 33.96
CA SER A 2 17.93 -2.03 34.28
C SER A 2 17.98 -0.52 34.03
N ARG A 3 17.16 0.01 33.12
CA ARG A 3 16.96 1.46 32.98
C ARG A 3 16.38 1.96 34.31
N ALA A 4 17.25 2.55 35.14
CA ALA A 4 16.81 3.30 36.29
C ALA A 4 16.05 4.52 35.76
N SER A 5 14.77 4.62 36.08
CA SER A 5 13.98 5.83 35.81
C SER A 5 14.69 7.03 36.46
N LEU A 6 15.24 7.90 35.61
CA LEU A 6 15.69 9.20 36.03
C LEU A 6 14.44 10.07 36.15
N ASP A 7 13.90 10.11 37.36
CA ASP A 7 12.84 11.03 37.79
C ASP A 7 13.38 12.47 37.75
N LEU A 8 13.41 13.04 36.54
CA LEU A 8 13.83 14.41 36.28
C LEU A 8 12.58 15.24 35.92
N ASP A 9 12.26 16.21 36.77
CA ASP A 9 11.21 17.18 36.47
C ASP A 9 11.51 17.97 35.18
N ARG A 10 10.47 18.56 34.58
CA ARG A 10 10.51 19.45 33.39
C ARG A 10 11.68 20.47 33.39
N ARG A 11 12.18 20.88 34.56
CA ARG A 11 13.30 21.84 34.70
C ARG A 11 14.69 21.17 34.74
N GLY A 12 14.77 19.91 35.13
CA GLY A 12 15.99 19.11 35.10
C GLY A 12 16.45 18.81 33.67
N PHE A 13 15.51 18.45 32.80
CA PHE A 13 15.76 18.13 31.38
C PHE A 13 16.36 19.32 30.60
N LEU A 14 15.78 20.52 30.77
CA LEU A 14 16.23 21.75 30.10
C LEU A 14 17.68 22.17 30.44
N LYS A 15 18.25 21.70 31.55
CA LYS A 15 19.64 22.00 31.93
C LYS A 15 20.65 20.97 31.44
N ALA A 16 20.22 19.77 31.09
CA ALA A 16 21.10 18.72 30.59
C ALA A 16 21.47 18.93 29.11
N GLY A 17 20.61 19.61 28.33
CA GLY A 17 20.81 19.84 26.88
C GLY A 17 21.93 20.79 26.46
N VAL A 18 22.68 21.41 27.38
CA VAL A 18 23.69 22.44 27.03
C VAL A 18 25.12 21.88 26.86
N GLY A 19 25.35 20.58 27.05
CA GLY A 19 26.71 20.04 26.91
C GLY A 19 26.80 18.53 26.73
N GLY A 20 26.62 18.04 25.51
CA GLY A 20 26.91 16.67 25.11
C GLY A 20 26.64 16.46 23.63
N SER A 21 27.65 16.03 22.88
CA SER A 21 27.70 15.84 21.43
C SER A 21 27.13 14.48 20.96
N LEU A 22 26.51 14.48 19.77
CA LEU A 22 26.32 13.39 18.79
C LEU A 22 26.06 11.96 19.33
N ALA A 23 24.80 11.51 19.23
CA ALA A 23 24.37 10.13 18.96
C ALA A 23 22.88 10.13 18.57
N ALA A 24 22.45 9.11 17.83
CA ALA A 24 21.16 8.94 17.19
C ALA A 24 19.93 9.05 18.12
N ALA A 25 18.82 9.47 17.49
CA ALA A 25 17.41 9.26 17.83
C ALA A 25 16.82 9.81 19.16
N VAL A 26 15.53 10.15 19.07
CA VAL A 26 14.52 10.33 20.14
C VAL A 26 14.68 11.57 21.03
N GLY A 27 13.83 12.57 20.80
CA GLY A 27 13.69 13.74 21.67
C GLY A 27 12.93 14.87 21.01
N GLY A 28 11.62 14.92 21.26
CA GLY A 28 10.62 15.82 20.68
C GLY A 28 10.89 17.32 20.79
N ARG A 29 10.09 18.05 20.00
CA ARG A 29 10.10 19.49 19.66
C ARG A 29 10.95 19.85 18.44
N THR A 30 10.40 19.60 17.25
CA THR A 30 10.76 20.40 16.07
C THR A 30 10.01 21.73 16.18
N LEU A 31 10.61 22.70 16.88
CA LEU A 31 10.11 24.07 16.88
C LEU A 31 10.25 24.65 15.47
N LEU A 32 9.15 25.13 14.90
CA LEU A 32 9.16 25.96 13.72
C LEU A 32 9.92 27.26 14.03
N GLN A 33 11.18 27.36 13.62
CA GLN A 33 11.78 28.66 13.35
C GLN A 33 11.27 29.12 11.99
N ARG A 34 10.21 29.92 12.00
CA ARG A 34 9.82 30.71 10.84
C ARG A 34 10.79 31.90 10.76
N ASP A 35 11.64 31.93 9.74
CA ASP A 35 12.30 33.17 9.33
C ASP A 35 11.25 34.05 8.62
N SER A 36 10.41 34.76 9.37
CA SER A 36 9.71 35.93 8.82
C SER A 36 10.45 37.20 9.20
N GLU A 37 10.68 38.07 8.21
CA GLU A 37 11.33 39.38 8.40
C GLU A 37 10.58 40.30 9.40
N ASP A 38 9.36 39.95 9.82
CA ASP A 38 8.58 40.66 10.84
C ASP A 38 7.76 39.69 11.73
N GLY A 39 8.11 39.53 13.02
CA GLY A 39 7.21 39.03 14.08
C GLY A 39 7.68 37.80 14.86
N GLU A 40 7.61 37.87 16.20
CA GLU A 40 8.18 36.94 17.20
C GLU A 40 7.81 35.45 16.98
N PRO A 41 8.66 34.48 17.44
CA PRO A 41 8.30 33.07 17.47
C PRO A 41 7.06 32.85 18.34
N LEU A 42 6.05 32.15 17.80
CA LEU A 42 4.84 31.77 18.54
C LEU A 42 5.22 30.82 19.68
N ASP A 43 4.68 31.08 20.87
CA ASP A 43 4.87 30.27 22.06
C ASP A 43 3.92 29.06 21.98
N PRO A 44 4.39 27.79 21.95
CA PRO A 44 3.51 26.63 21.94
C PRO A 44 2.61 26.55 23.18
N ASP A 45 3.00 27.19 24.29
CA ASP A 45 2.15 27.33 25.48
C ASP A 45 0.97 28.31 25.24
N ALA A 46 0.87 28.92 24.05
CA ALA A 46 -0.24 29.77 23.61
C ALA A 46 -1.37 29.00 22.89
N ALA A 47 -1.17 27.72 22.54
CA ALA A 47 -2.23 26.91 21.95
C ALA A 47 -3.44 26.81 22.89
N ASP A 48 -4.64 27.03 22.35
CA ASP A 48 -5.89 26.84 23.09
C ASP A 48 -6.25 25.35 23.18
N GLU A 49 -5.83 24.56 22.19
CA GLU A 49 -6.17 23.14 22.06
C GLU A 49 -5.00 22.31 21.50
N LEU A 50 -4.92 21.05 21.94
CA LEU A 50 -4.09 20.00 21.35
C LEU A 50 -5.00 18.93 20.77
N VAL A 51 -5.03 18.82 19.45
CA VAL A 51 -5.89 17.85 18.74
C VAL A 51 -5.09 16.59 18.43
N LYS A 52 -5.56 15.43 18.89
CA LYS A 52 -5.01 14.11 18.55
C LYS A 52 -5.35 13.75 17.11
N THR A 53 -4.35 13.36 16.31
CA THR A 53 -4.55 12.87 14.94
C THR A 53 -3.42 11.92 14.53
N VAL A 54 -3.46 11.41 13.30
CA VAL A 54 -2.54 10.41 12.77
C VAL A 54 -1.66 11.01 11.67
N CYS A 55 -0.38 10.61 11.63
CA CYS A 55 0.56 11.00 10.61
C CYS A 55 0.08 10.65 9.19
N THR A 56 0.32 11.54 8.24
CA THR A 56 -0.27 11.52 6.89
C THR A 56 0.73 11.08 5.82
N HIS A 57 1.72 10.24 6.16
CA HIS A 57 2.83 9.93 5.25
C HIS A 57 2.93 8.46 4.84
N CYS A 58 3.33 7.58 5.77
CA CYS A 58 3.52 6.15 5.54
C CYS A 58 2.60 5.33 6.43
N SER A 59 2.51 4.04 6.17
CA SER A 59 1.58 3.10 6.81
C SER A 59 1.86 2.73 8.27
N VAL A 60 2.88 3.29 8.94
CA VAL A 60 3.12 3.00 10.37
C VAL A 60 1.93 3.44 11.22
N GLY A 61 1.32 4.60 10.91
CA GLY A 61 0.18 5.12 11.67
C GLY A 61 0.59 5.79 12.98
N CYS A 62 1.66 6.60 12.98
CA CYS A 62 2.12 7.32 14.17
C CYS A 62 1.10 8.37 14.63
N GLY A 63 0.80 8.42 15.93
CA GLY A 63 0.02 9.47 16.56
C GLY A 63 0.79 10.79 16.73
N VAL A 64 0.09 11.92 16.58
CA VAL A 64 0.63 13.28 16.76
C VAL A 64 -0.41 14.20 17.38
N HIS A 65 0.03 15.16 18.20
CA HIS A 65 -0.81 16.26 18.68
C HIS A 65 -0.59 17.50 17.80
N MET A 66 -1.66 18.06 17.24
CA MET A 66 -1.64 19.35 16.56
C MET A 66 -1.98 20.46 17.54
N ALA A 67 -1.10 21.46 17.65
CA ALA A 67 -1.30 22.62 18.50
C ALA A 67 -2.05 23.70 17.73
N VAL A 68 -3.24 24.06 18.21
CA VAL A 68 -4.20 24.93 17.52
C VAL A 68 -4.48 26.18 18.36
N GLU A 69 -4.45 27.35 17.71
CA GLU A 69 -4.83 28.65 18.29
C GLU A 69 -5.63 29.43 17.24
N ASP A 70 -6.81 29.95 17.59
CA ASP A 70 -7.69 30.71 16.68
C ASP A 70 -7.90 30.03 15.31
N ASP A 71 -8.20 28.71 15.28
CA ASP A 71 -8.40 27.90 14.06
C ASP A 71 -7.17 27.87 13.12
N ALA A 72 -5.97 28.01 13.69
CA ALA A 72 -4.70 27.88 12.99
C ALA A 72 -3.78 26.87 13.68
N VAL A 73 -3.19 25.98 12.89
CA VAL A 73 -2.12 25.09 13.37
C VAL A 73 -0.83 25.89 13.54
N ILE A 74 -0.43 26.11 14.81
CA ILE A 74 0.77 26.87 15.20
C ILE A 74 1.96 25.96 15.52
N GLY A 75 1.73 24.66 15.69
CA GLY A 75 2.78 23.69 16.00
C GLY A 75 2.26 22.26 16.09
N GLN A 76 3.16 21.35 16.45
CA GLN A 76 2.85 19.95 16.73
C GLN A 76 3.67 19.49 17.94
N GLU A 77 3.06 18.65 18.78
CA GLU A 77 3.72 17.97 19.90
C GLU A 77 3.72 16.45 19.68
N THR A 78 4.58 15.76 20.43
CA THR A 78 4.61 14.30 20.45
C THR A 78 3.37 13.77 21.15
N TRP A 79 2.91 12.59 20.73
CA TRP A 79 1.91 11.82 21.47
C TRP A 79 2.64 10.67 22.17
N ASP A 80 3.16 10.97 23.36
CA ASP A 80 4.13 10.12 24.07
C ASP A 80 3.53 8.75 24.49
N ASP A 81 2.24 8.74 24.77
CA ASP A 81 1.41 7.61 25.19
C ASP A 81 0.70 6.89 24.03
N ASN A 82 0.96 7.26 22.77
CA ASN A 82 0.42 6.49 21.64
C ASN A 82 1.15 5.13 21.54
N PRO A 83 0.43 4.00 21.49
CA PRO A 83 1.03 2.67 21.58
C PRO A 83 1.80 2.27 20.30
N VAL A 84 1.59 2.95 19.17
CA VAL A 84 2.24 2.65 17.88
C VAL A 84 3.60 3.36 17.72
N ASN A 85 3.72 4.59 18.22
CA ASN A 85 4.95 5.37 18.03
C ASN A 85 5.61 5.86 19.31
N GLN A 86 4.94 5.81 20.47
CA GLN A 86 5.49 6.22 21.77
C GLN A 86 6.18 7.61 21.72
N GLY A 87 5.54 8.55 21.02
CA GLY A 87 6.05 9.91 20.77
C GLY A 87 7.10 10.04 19.65
N GLY A 88 7.57 8.94 19.06
CA GLY A 88 8.51 8.91 17.94
C GLY A 88 7.94 9.50 16.64
N LEU A 89 8.71 10.35 15.96
CA LEU A 89 8.38 10.89 14.64
C LEU A 89 9.63 10.95 13.75
N CYS A 90 9.47 10.58 12.47
CA CYS A 90 10.50 10.75 11.46
C CYS A 90 10.55 12.17 10.89
N SER A 91 11.50 12.46 9.99
CA SER A 91 11.62 13.80 9.38
C SER A 91 10.37 14.26 8.64
N LYS A 92 9.62 13.33 8.03
CA LYS A 92 8.33 13.60 7.38
C LYS A 92 7.27 13.95 8.41
N GLY A 93 7.02 13.06 9.38
CA GLY A 93 6.04 13.26 10.46
C GLY A 93 6.32 14.51 11.31
N ALA A 94 7.58 14.86 11.51
CA ALA A 94 8.01 16.07 12.20
C ALA A 94 7.78 17.38 11.40
N SER A 95 7.37 17.28 10.13
CA SER A 95 7.16 18.41 9.22
C SER A 95 5.69 18.57 8.80
N LEU A 96 4.74 17.84 9.41
CA LEU A 96 3.31 17.88 9.04
C LEU A 96 2.72 19.30 9.11
N THR A 97 3.05 20.04 10.16
CA THR A 97 2.60 21.44 10.33
C THR A 97 3.04 22.37 9.19
N GLN A 98 4.14 22.03 8.51
CA GLN A 98 4.67 22.83 7.42
C GLN A 98 3.93 22.60 6.11
N SER A 99 3.34 21.42 5.88
CA SER A 99 2.53 21.20 4.68
C SER A 99 1.23 22.00 4.75
N VAL A 100 0.57 22.04 5.91
CA VAL A 100 -0.65 22.85 6.16
C VAL A 100 -0.39 24.34 5.98
N ASN A 101 0.80 24.81 6.37
CA ASN A 101 1.20 26.22 6.31
C ASN A 101 2.05 26.58 5.08
N SER A 102 2.20 25.68 4.11
CA SER A 102 3.09 25.89 2.97
C SER A 102 2.56 26.99 2.04
N GLU A 103 3.46 27.84 1.55
CA GLU A 103 3.10 28.87 0.57
C GLU A 103 2.79 28.28 -0.81
N GLN A 104 3.26 27.05 -1.07
CA GLN A 104 3.08 26.28 -2.31
C GLN A 104 1.71 25.59 -2.41
N ARG A 105 0.88 25.65 -1.36
CA ARG A 105 -0.46 25.04 -1.40
C ARG A 105 -1.29 25.61 -2.56
N LEU A 106 -2.09 24.74 -3.18
CA LEU A 106 -3.16 25.16 -4.07
C LEU A 106 -4.26 25.82 -3.23
N LYS A 107 -4.67 27.04 -3.60
CA LYS A 107 -5.52 27.91 -2.75
C LYS A 107 -6.92 28.12 -3.31
N GLU A 108 -7.03 28.10 -4.64
CA GLU A 108 -8.23 28.42 -5.40
C GLU A 108 -8.38 27.38 -6.51
N PRO A 109 -9.61 27.09 -6.97
CA PRO A 109 -9.82 26.29 -8.17
C PRO A 109 -9.24 27.00 -9.39
N LEU A 110 -8.39 26.29 -10.15
CA LEU A 110 -7.75 26.81 -11.36
C LEU A 110 -8.12 25.97 -12.57
N LYS A 111 -8.15 26.60 -13.74
CA LYS A 111 -8.25 25.95 -15.05
C LYS A 111 -7.07 26.39 -15.92
N LEU A 112 -6.44 25.46 -16.61
CA LEU A 112 -5.52 25.76 -17.70
C LEU A 112 -6.36 25.98 -18.97
N GLU A 113 -6.40 27.22 -19.46
CA GLU A 113 -7.15 27.61 -20.67
C GLU A 113 -6.24 28.37 -21.62
N ASP A 114 -6.11 27.93 -22.87
CA ASP A 114 -5.24 28.52 -23.89
C ASP A 114 -3.76 28.72 -23.42
N GLY A 115 -3.27 27.81 -22.57
CA GLY A 115 -1.92 27.85 -22.01
C GLY A 115 -1.70 28.86 -20.86
N GLU A 116 -2.77 29.46 -20.33
CA GLU A 116 -2.72 30.32 -19.15
C GLU A 116 -3.58 29.74 -18.01
N TRP A 117 -3.05 29.75 -16.77
CA TRP A 117 -3.81 29.35 -15.59
C TRP A 117 -4.72 30.48 -15.12
N VAL A 118 -6.03 30.22 -15.12
CA VAL A 118 -7.07 31.14 -14.69
C VAL A 118 -7.79 30.60 -13.45
N GLN A 119 -8.10 31.48 -12.50
CA GLN A 119 -8.92 31.13 -11.35
C GLN A 119 -10.40 31.06 -11.74
N MET A 120 -11.12 30.10 -11.16
CA MET A 120 -12.58 29.96 -11.26
C MET A 120 -13.20 29.82 -9.86
N ASP A 121 -14.49 30.16 -9.77
CA ASP A 121 -15.27 29.93 -8.55
C ASP A 121 -15.83 28.49 -8.52
N TRP A 122 -15.99 27.90 -7.32
CA TRP A 122 -16.56 26.56 -7.15
C TRP A 122 -17.95 26.40 -7.80
N ASP A 123 -18.79 27.43 -7.71
CA ASP A 123 -20.14 27.48 -8.30
C ASP A 123 -20.14 27.48 -9.85
N GLU A 124 -18.98 27.66 -10.47
CA GLU A 124 -18.80 27.67 -11.94
C GLU A 124 -18.03 26.43 -12.41
N ILE A 125 -16.90 26.13 -11.76
CA ILE A 125 -15.98 25.07 -12.19
C ILE A 125 -16.56 23.66 -12.00
N LEU A 126 -17.27 23.40 -10.90
CA LEU A 126 -17.82 22.07 -10.63
C LEU A 126 -18.96 21.71 -11.61
N PRO A 127 -19.95 22.59 -11.87
CA PRO A 127 -20.90 22.37 -12.96
C PRO A 127 -20.24 22.16 -14.31
N GLU A 128 -19.21 22.93 -14.66
CA GLU A 128 -18.50 22.78 -15.94
C GLU A 128 -17.85 21.39 -16.06
N ILE A 129 -17.13 20.94 -15.03
CA ILE A 129 -16.49 19.62 -15.00
C ILE A 129 -17.52 18.50 -15.14
N THR A 130 -18.57 18.55 -14.31
CA THR A 130 -19.59 17.48 -14.28
C THR A 130 -20.46 17.45 -15.54
N GLU A 131 -20.75 18.60 -16.17
CA GLU A 131 -21.40 18.66 -17.49
C GLU A 131 -20.54 17.97 -18.54
N ARG A 132 -19.22 18.24 -18.55
CA ARG A 132 -18.29 17.59 -19.49
C ARG A 132 -18.13 16.09 -19.25
N LEU A 133 -18.11 15.64 -18.00
CA LEU A 133 -18.10 14.21 -17.67
C LEU A 133 -19.39 13.54 -18.17
N ASN A 134 -20.55 14.16 -17.93
CA ASN A 134 -21.82 13.66 -18.45
C ASN A 134 -21.87 13.65 -19.98
N ASP A 135 -21.31 14.66 -20.66
CA ASP A 135 -21.19 14.67 -22.12
C ASP A 135 -20.37 13.46 -22.61
N ILE A 136 -19.22 13.15 -22.00
CA ILE A 136 -18.44 11.94 -22.34
C ILE A 136 -19.26 10.67 -22.10
N ARG A 137 -19.95 10.59 -20.96
CA ARG A 137 -20.78 9.44 -20.61
C ARG A 137 -21.92 9.21 -21.61
N GLU A 138 -22.52 10.28 -22.13
CA GLU A 138 -23.62 10.21 -23.11
C GLU A 138 -23.13 9.98 -24.55
N ASP A 139 -22.05 10.65 -24.97
CA ASP A 139 -21.59 10.66 -26.36
C ASP A 139 -20.62 9.51 -26.70
N VAL A 140 -19.81 9.08 -25.73
CA VAL A 140 -18.83 7.99 -25.88
C VAL A 140 -19.27 6.77 -25.08
N GLY A 141 -19.42 6.94 -23.77
CA GLY A 141 -19.77 5.87 -22.84
C GLY A 141 -19.06 6.04 -21.50
N PRO A 142 -19.54 5.39 -20.42
CA PRO A 142 -19.02 5.59 -19.07
C PRO A 142 -17.57 5.11 -18.91
N HIS A 143 -17.11 4.19 -19.76
CA HIS A 143 -15.74 3.70 -19.74
C HIS A 143 -14.73 4.67 -20.38
N GLY A 144 -15.20 5.75 -21.03
CA GLY A 144 -14.35 6.81 -21.59
C GLY A 144 -13.67 7.70 -20.54
N THR A 145 -13.80 7.41 -19.24
CA THR A 145 -13.15 8.15 -18.15
C THR A 145 -12.33 7.25 -17.25
N MET A 146 -11.15 7.73 -16.83
CA MET A 146 -10.32 7.10 -15.80
C MET A 146 -10.46 7.83 -14.47
N TRP A 147 -10.67 7.10 -13.38
CA TRP A 147 -10.76 7.62 -12.02
C TRP A 147 -9.59 7.10 -11.20
N VAL A 148 -8.80 7.98 -10.59
CA VAL A 148 -7.69 7.56 -9.74
C VAL A 148 -7.91 8.12 -8.36
N GLY A 149 -8.37 7.25 -7.47
CA GLY A 149 -8.72 7.54 -6.08
C GLY A 149 -7.66 7.08 -5.12
N SER A 150 -7.79 7.41 -3.84
CA SER A 150 -6.56 7.65 -3.09
C SER A 150 -6.33 6.82 -1.86
N ALA A 151 -5.14 6.24 -1.79
CA ALA A 151 -4.46 5.87 -0.55
C ALA A 151 -4.12 7.08 0.36
N LYS A 152 -4.53 8.30 -0.02
CA LYS A 152 -4.52 9.51 0.80
C LYS A 152 -5.85 9.93 1.37
N HIS A 153 -6.94 9.37 0.87
CA HIS A 153 -8.25 9.59 1.43
C HIS A 153 -8.33 8.98 2.83
N SER A 154 -9.24 9.49 3.65
CA SER A 154 -9.80 8.68 4.72
C SER A 154 -10.49 7.46 4.11
N ASN A 155 -10.80 6.46 4.93
CA ASN A 155 -11.61 5.32 4.52
C ASN A 155 -12.94 5.78 3.91
N GLU A 156 -13.56 6.79 4.51
CA GLU A 156 -14.84 7.32 4.07
C GLU A 156 -14.72 7.91 2.65
N ALA A 157 -13.73 8.76 2.37
CA ALA A 157 -13.53 9.28 1.03
C ALA A 157 -13.10 8.19 0.01
N ALA A 158 -12.30 7.19 0.43
CA ALA A 158 -11.94 6.06 -0.43
C ALA A 158 -13.16 5.22 -0.82
N TYR A 159 -14.07 4.96 0.13
CA TYR A 159 -15.33 4.29 -0.12
C TYR A 159 -16.23 5.09 -1.09
N LEU A 160 -16.37 6.40 -0.84
CA LEU A 160 -17.24 7.26 -1.63
C LEU A 160 -16.78 7.40 -3.09
N ILE A 161 -15.47 7.47 -3.37
CA ILE A 161 -15.01 7.51 -4.77
C ILE A 161 -15.29 6.18 -5.50
N ARG A 162 -15.21 5.04 -4.82
CA ARG A 162 -15.56 3.74 -5.39
C ARG A 162 -17.07 3.60 -5.64
N LYS A 163 -17.89 4.06 -4.70
CA LYS A 163 -19.36 4.15 -4.87
C LYS A 163 -19.71 5.05 -6.05
N LEU A 164 -19.05 6.21 -6.16
CA LEU A 164 -19.28 7.17 -7.24
C LEU A 164 -18.93 6.57 -8.61
N SER A 165 -17.78 5.88 -8.75
CA SER A 165 -17.41 5.26 -10.03
C SER A 165 -18.36 4.13 -10.44
N ALA A 166 -18.87 3.36 -9.47
CA ALA A 166 -19.89 2.33 -9.71
C ALA A 166 -21.19 2.94 -10.28
N LEU A 167 -21.70 4.00 -9.65
CA LEU A 167 -22.89 4.70 -10.12
C LEU A 167 -22.65 5.44 -11.44
N TYR A 168 -21.42 5.91 -11.67
CA TYR A 168 -21.03 6.47 -12.97
C TYR A 168 -21.09 5.41 -14.09
N GLY A 169 -20.87 4.14 -13.75
CA GLY A 169 -20.97 2.99 -14.65
C GLY A 169 -19.63 2.52 -15.19
N THR A 170 -18.55 2.63 -14.41
CA THR A 170 -17.20 2.26 -14.87
C THR A 170 -16.37 1.56 -13.80
N ASN A 171 -15.55 0.60 -14.24
CA ASN A 171 -14.50 -0.04 -13.46
C ASN A 171 -13.10 0.53 -13.77
N ASN A 172 -13.01 1.57 -14.60
CA ASN A 172 -11.76 2.32 -14.81
C ASN A 172 -11.50 3.21 -13.59
N ILE A 173 -11.28 2.56 -12.45
CA ILE A 173 -10.94 3.14 -11.17
C ILE A 173 -9.74 2.39 -10.59
N ASP A 174 -8.73 3.09 -10.08
CA ASP A 174 -7.58 2.44 -9.44
C ASP A 174 -6.89 3.38 -8.44
N HIS A 175 -5.94 2.88 -7.65
CA HIS A 175 -5.16 3.67 -6.70
C HIS A 175 -3.70 3.24 -6.60
N GLN A 176 -2.97 3.83 -5.64
CA GLN A 176 -1.55 3.60 -5.43
C GLN A 176 -1.18 2.14 -5.10
N ALA A 177 -2.12 1.26 -4.71
CA ALA A 177 -1.75 -0.14 -4.46
C ALA A 177 -1.33 -0.85 -5.75
N ARG A 178 -1.87 -0.50 -6.91
CA ARG A 178 -1.46 -1.03 -8.22
C ARG A 178 0.02 -0.93 -8.50
N ILE A 179 0.64 0.14 -8.03
CA ILE A 179 2.07 0.45 -8.18
C ILE A 179 2.84 0.25 -6.86
N CYS A 180 2.28 -0.52 -5.92
CA CYS A 180 2.90 -0.78 -4.63
C CYS A 180 2.73 -2.23 -4.14
N HIS A 181 1.49 -2.71 -3.93
CA HIS A 181 1.21 -4.00 -3.27
C HIS A 181 0.15 -4.88 -3.95
N SER A 182 -0.39 -4.55 -5.14
CA SER A 182 -1.35 -5.44 -5.82
C SER A 182 -0.83 -6.87 -5.98
N THR A 183 0.46 -7.05 -6.29
CA THR A 183 1.12 -8.37 -6.37
C THR A 183 1.16 -9.10 -5.04
N THR A 184 1.34 -8.37 -3.93
CA THR A 184 1.18 -8.93 -2.59
C THR A 184 -0.24 -9.42 -2.37
N VAL A 185 -1.23 -8.60 -2.72
CA VAL A 185 -2.63 -8.95 -2.50
C VAL A 185 -2.98 -10.23 -3.25
N GLU A 186 -2.68 -10.26 -4.55
CA GLU A 186 -2.94 -11.40 -5.42
C GLU A 186 -2.17 -12.65 -4.95
N GLY A 187 -0.84 -12.54 -4.76
CA GLY A 187 -0.01 -13.68 -4.41
C GLY A 187 -0.34 -14.28 -3.04
N ILE A 188 -0.50 -13.44 -2.02
CA ILE A 188 -0.71 -13.89 -0.63
C ILE A 188 -2.14 -14.38 -0.42
N ALA A 189 -3.15 -13.72 -1.00
CA ALA A 189 -4.53 -14.22 -0.96
C ALA A 189 -4.63 -15.62 -1.60
N ASN A 190 -3.92 -15.83 -2.72
CA ASN A 190 -3.84 -17.14 -3.37
C ASN A 190 -2.91 -18.14 -2.68
N THR A 191 -2.22 -17.78 -1.61
CA THR A 191 -1.47 -18.74 -0.79
C THR A 191 -2.29 -19.18 0.43
N TRP A 192 -2.95 -18.26 1.14
CA TRP A 192 -3.64 -18.58 2.40
C TRP A 192 -4.87 -17.72 2.77
N GLY A 193 -5.33 -16.86 1.86
CA GLY A 193 -6.68 -16.32 1.90
C GLY A 193 -6.86 -14.81 1.86
N VAL A 194 -6.05 -14.05 2.59
CA VAL A 194 -6.12 -12.59 2.54
C VAL A 194 -4.75 -11.99 2.25
N GLY A 195 -4.76 -10.98 1.38
CA GLY A 195 -3.56 -10.31 0.89
C GLY A 195 -2.89 -9.33 1.85
N ALA A 196 -3.21 -9.37 3.14
CA ALA A 196 -2.81 -8.38 4.15
C ALA A 196 -1.51 -8.77 4.91
N MET A 197 -0.92 -7.82 5.63
CA MET A 197 0.12 -8.13 6.62
C MET A 197 -0.48 -9.01 7.72
N THR A 198 0.17 -10.12 8.07
CA THR A 198 -0.39 -11.09 9.03
C THR A 198 -0.27 -10.63 10.48
N ASN A 199 0.74 -9.82 10.80
CA ASN A 199 1.02 -9.35 12.16
C ASN A 199 0.97 -7.80 12.19
N ASN A 200 1.70 -7.17 13.11
CA ASN A 200 1.79 -5.71 13.22
C ASN A 200 3.23 -5.25 13.56
N SER A 201 3.49 -3.94 13.58
CA SER A 201 4.84 -3.43 13.83
C SER A 201 5.35 -3.69 15.25
N ASN A 202 4.47 -3.68 16.25
CA ASN A 202 4.83 -3.88 17.66
C ASN A 202 5.26 -5.34 17.92
N ASP A 203 4.54 -6.28 17.32
CA ASP A 203 4.81 -7.73 17.41
C ASP A 203 6.21 -8.12 16.90
N MET A 204 6.84 -7.27 16.07
CA MET A 204 8.22 -7.46 15.63
C MET A 204 9.25 -7.40 16.76
N ALA A 205 8.90 -6.90 17.95
CA ALA A 205 9.77 -6.93 19.13
C ALA A 205 10.04 -8.34 19.66
N ASN A 206 9.23 -9.32 19.24
CA ASN A 206 9.24 -10.71 19.72
C ASN A 206 9.97 -11.68 18.78
N VAL A 207 10.44 -11.23 17.61
CA VAL A 207 11.02 -12.11 16.57
C VAL A 207 12.40 -12.62 16.95
N ASP A 208 12.67 -13.90 16.67
CA ASP A 208 14.01 -14.49 16.85
C ASP A 208 14.89 -14.22 15.62
N VAL A 209 14.38 -14.47 14.40
CA VAL A 209 15.07 -14.10 13.15
C VAL A 209 14.12 -13.46 12.14
N ASN A 210 14.42 -12.23 11.73
CA ASN A 210 13.69 -11.52 10.67
C ASN A 210 14.52 -11.44 9.38
N LEU A 211 14.06 -12.08 8.31
CA LEU A 211 14.61 -11.89 6.97
C LEU A 211 13.95 -10.69 6.30
N ILE A 212 14.69 -9.58 6.22
CA ILE A 212 14.29 -8.37 5.50
C ILE A 212 14.75 -8.50 4.05
N ILE A 213 13.80 -8.73 3.13
CA ILE A 213 14.04 -8.86 1.69
C ILE A 213 13.10 -7.96 0.90
N GLY A 214 13.64 -7.12 0.02
CA GLY A 214 12.82 -6.17 -0.73
C GLY A 214 12.22 -5.04 0.13
N HIS A 215 12.84 -4.74 1.28
CA HIS A 215 12.42 -3.68 2.21
C HIS A 215 13.62 -2.95 2.84
N ASN A 216 13.42 -1.67 3.18
CA ASN A 216 14.44 -0.81 3.79
C ASN A 216 13.81 0.02 4.93
N PRO A 217 13.40 -0.60 6.05
CA PRO A 217 12.57 0.01 7.09
C PRO A 217 13.16 1.31 7.67
N LEU A 218 14.48 1.46 7.79
CA LEU A 218 15.07 2.72 8.27
C LEU A 218 14.84 3.91 7.32
N GLU A 219 14.47 3.67 6.07
CA GLU A 219 14.16 4.71 5.09
C GLU A 219 12.66 4.82 4.78
N SER A 220 11.96 3.70 4.67
CA SER A 220 10.52 3.66 4.38
C SER A 220 9.65 3.78 5.63
N HIS A 221 9.98 3.09 6.73
CA HIS A 221 9.17 2.98 7.95
C HIS A 221 9.99 3.23 9.24
N PRO A 222 10.73 4.35 9.33
CA PRO A 222 11.78 4.55 10.34
C PRO A 222 11.31 4.51 11.79
N VAL A 223 10.03 4.78 12.06
CA VAL A 223 9.48 4.71 13.42
C VAL A 223 9.25 3.26 13.85
N ALA A 224 8.83 2.38 12.93
CA ALA A 224 8.66 0.95 13.22
C ALA A 224 9.98 0.28 13.62
N TRP A 225 11.13 0.81 13.17
CA TRP A 225 12.46 0.30 13.53
C TRP A 225 12.72 0.26 15.04
N GLN A 226 11.98 0.99 15.87
CA GLN A 226 12.11 0.87 17.33
C GLN A 226 11.84 -0.56 17.82
N TYR A 227 10.83 -1.23 17.28
CA TYR A 227 10.47 -2.61 17.66
C TYR A 227 11.51 -3.61 17.18
N PHE A 228 12.18 -3.31 16.06
CA PHE A 228 13.29 -4.10 15.56
C PHE A 228 14.48 -3.99 16.51
N GLN A 229 14.75 -2.79 17.02
CA GLN A 229 15.78 -2.59 18.05
C GLN A 229 15.42 -3.32 19.34
N ASP A 230 14.15 -3.33 19.74
CA ASP A 230 13.70 -4.08 20.92
C ASP A 230 13.93 -5.59 20.74
N ALA A 231 13.64 -6.15 19.56
CA ALA A 231 13.98 -7.54 19.24
C ALA A 231 15.49 -7.83 19.36
N GLN A 232 16.35 -6.95 18.82
CA GLN A 232 17.81 -7.07 18.99
C GLN A 232 18.25 -6.99 20.45
N GLU A 233 17.61 -6.13 21.26
CA GLU A 233 17.87 -6.05 22.70
C GLU A 233 17.42 -7.32 23.45
N ASN A 234 16.36 -7.98 22.96
CA ASN A 234 15.82 -9.24 23.46
C ASN A 234 16.61 -10.47 22.99
N GLY A 235 17.46 -10.32 21.98
CA GLY A 235 18.36 -11.35 21.48
C GLY A 235 18.04 -11.87 20.08
N GLY A 236 16.96 -11.40 19.46
CA GLY A 236 16.63 -11.68 18.07
C GLY A 236 17.57 -10.98 17.10
N LYS A 237 17.51 -11.37 15.83
CA LYS A 237 18.38 -10.91 14.76
C LYS A 237 17.57 -10.40 13.57
N HIS A 238 18.05 -9.33 12.95
CA HIS A 238 17.56 -8.89 11.63
C HIS A 238 18.62 -9.15 10.58
N ILE A 239 18.23 -9.79 9.49
CA ILE A 239 19.11 -10.14 8.38
C ILE A 239 18.58 -9.49 7.11
N VAL A 240 19.43 -8.77 6.38
CA VAL A 240 19.02 -8.11 5.14
C VAL A 240 19.51 -8.89 3.94
N ALA A 241 18.61 -9.31 3.05
CA ALA A 241 18.94 -9.79 1.72
C ALA A 241 18.55 -8.72 0.70
N GLU A 242 19.53 -8.08 0.05
CA GLU A 242 19.30 -6.99 -0.91
C GLU A 242 20.51 -6.84 -1.88
N PRO A 243 20.31 -6.33 -3.11
CA PRO A 243 21.41 -5.98 -4.05
C PRO A 243 22.29 -4.82 -3.56
N ARG A 244 21.88 -4.09 -2.51
CA ARG A 244 22.56 -2.89 -2.03
C ARG A 244 22.75 -2.93 -0.52
N TYR A 245 23.92 -2.49 -0.04
CA TYR A 245 24.19 -2.32 1.39
C TYR A 245 23.49 -1.06 1.92
N THR A 246 22.24 -1.21 2.36
CA THR A 246 21.37 -0.10 2.79
C THR A 246 21.70 0.41 4.20
N LYS A 247 21.01 1.48 4.63
CA LYS A 247 21.07 1.91 6.04
C LYS A 247 20.48 0.87 6.98
N THR A 248 19.45 0.14 6.55
CA THR A 248 18.93 -1.03 7.26
C THR A 248 20.01 -2.09 7.39
N ALA A 249 20.69 -2.49 6.30
CA ALA A 249 21.77 -3.48 6.35
C ALA A 249 22.90 -3.08 7.33
N ALA A 250 23.21 -1.77 7.41
CA ALA A 250 24.19 -1.25 8.37
C ALA A 250 23.74 -1.31 9.85
N ALA A 251 22.45 -1.44 10.11
CA ALA A 251 21.86 -1.53 11.46
C ALA A 251 21.40 -2.96 11.82
N SER A 252 21.37 -3.86 10.83
CA SER A 252 21.06 -5.28 10.95
C SER A 252 22.26 -6.11 11.41
N ASP A 253 21.98 -7.36 11.79
CA ASP A 253 22.97 -8.32 12.29
C ASP A 253 23.79 -8.95 11.18
N ASP A 254 23.16 -9.19 10.01
CA ASP A 254 23.85 -9.68 8.82
C ASP A 254 23.27 -9.12 7.50
N TYR A 255 24.04 -9.29 6.43
CA TYR A 255 23.71 -8.85 5.08
C TYR A 255 24.14 -9.86 4.02
N PHE A 256 23.19 -10.25 3.17
CA PHE A 256 23.38 -11.14 2.04
C PHE A 256 23.07 -10.42 0.73
N HIS A 257 23.96 -10.56 -0.23
CA HIS A 257 23.80 -9.96 -1.56
C HIS A 257 23.19 -10.97 -2.54
N PHE A 258 22.21 -10.53 -3.31
CA PHE A 258 21.70 -11.26 -4.47
C PHE A 258 21.33 -10.28 -5.60
N ARG A 259 21.32 -10.76 -6.84
CA ARG A 259 20.99 -9.96 -8.02
C ARG A 259 19.52 -9.54 -8.02
N SER A 260 19.24 -8.30 -8.41
CA SER A 260 17.86 -7.82 -8.51
C SER A 260 17.04 -8.64 -9.52
N GLY A 261 15.81 -9.03 -9.14
CA GLY A 261 14.91 -9.79 -10.00
C GLY A 261 15.14 -11.31 -10.00
N THR A 262 15.87 -11.84 -9.02
CA THR A 262 16.10 -13.29 -8.87
C THR A 262 15.57 -13.85 -7.56
N ASP A 263 14.58 -13.17 -6.98
CA ASP A 263 14.03 -13.45 -5.65
C ASP A 263 13.48 -14.88 -5.53
N VAL A 264 12.71 -15.36 -6.52
CA VAL A 264 12.19 -16.75 -6.53
C VAL A 264 13.34 -17.76 -6.42
N ALA A 265 14.36 -17.65 -7.28
CA ALA A 265 15.51 -18.56 -7.27
C ALA A 265 16.28 -18.48 -5.94
N PHE A 266 16.50 -17.28 -5.42
CA PHE A 266 17.17 -17.06 -4.14
C PHE A 266 16.44 -17.79 -3.00
N ILE A 267 15.12 -17.58 -2.89
CA ILE A 267 14.29 -18.19 -1.85
C ILE A 267 14.21 -19.71 -2.01
N TYR A 268 14.09 -20.21 -3.24
CA TYR A 268 14.06 -21.64 -3.50
C TYR A 268 15.40 -22.31 -3.16
N GLY A 269 16.53 -21.62 -3.31
CA GLY A 269 17.82 -22.10 -2.81
C GLY A 269 17.86 -22.26 -1.29
N LEU A 270 17.23 -21.32 -0.55
CA LEU A 270 17.10 -21.44 0.92
C LEU A 270 16.21 -22.63 1.28
N ILE A 271 15.03 -22.76 0.66
CA ILE A 271 14.11 -23.87 0.89
C ILE A 271 14.79 -25.21 0.53
N TYR A 272 15.53 -25.28 -0.58
CA TYR A 272 16.27 -26.47 -0.99
C TYR A 272 17.27 -26.90 0.08
N HIS A 273 18.02 -25.96 0.64
CA HIS A 273 18.97 -26.28 1.70
C HIS A 273 18.25 -26.78 2.97
N ILE A 274 17.19 -26.09 3.41
CA ILE A 274 16.39 -26.45 4.58
C ILE A 274 15.78 -27.86 4.43
N VAL A 275 15.19 -28.14 3.27
CA VAL A 275 14.47 -29.39 3.02
C VAL A 275 15.41 -30.55 2.70
N ASN A 276 16.35 -30.38 1.77
CA ASN A 276 17.12 -31.48 1.20
C ASN A 276 18.47 -31.72 1.89
N ASN A 277 19.09 -30.68 2.48
CA ASN A 277 20.40 -30.81 3.14
C ASN A 277 20.28 -30.89 4.66
N LEU A 278 19.41 -30.08 5.26
CA LEU A 278 19.21 -30.04 6.71
C LEU A 278 18.10 -30.99 7.20
N GLU A 279 17.11 -31.28 6.36
CA GLU A 279 15.88 -31.99 6.76
C GLU A 279 15.17 -31.27 7.94
N ALA A 280 15.10 -29.94 7.88
CA ALA A 280 14.67 -29.06 8.98
C ALA A 280 13.34 -28.31 8.72
N HIS A 281 12.58 -28.71 7.70
CA HIS A 281 11.23 -28.18 7.48
C HIS A 281 10.23 -28.76 8.50
N ASP A 282 9.20 -28.00 8.84
CA ASP A 282 8.20 -28.42 9.84
C ASP A 282 7.15 -29.35 9.23
N GLU A 283 7.43 -30.66 9.27
CA GLU A 283 6.52 -31.71 8.79
C GLU A 283 5.15 -31.65 9.48
N GLU A 284 5.08 -31.36 10.79
CA GLU A 284 3.82 -31.35 11.54
C GLU A 284 2.95 -30.14 11.15
N PHE A 285 3.56 -28.98 10.96
CA PHE A 285 2.87 -27.80 10.44
C PHE A 285 2.36 -28.05 9.02
N ILE A 286 3.19 -28.59 8.13
CA ILE A 286 2.81 -28.87 6.74
C ILE A 286 1.64 -29.85 6.68
N GLU A 287 1.72 -30.98 7.40
CA GLU A 287 0.65 -31.98 7.45
C GLU A 287 -0.67 -31.43 8.01
N SER A 288 -0.62 -30.41 8.87
CA SER A 288 -1.79 -29.87 9.57
C SER A 288 -2.35 -28.56 9.01
N ARG A 289 -1.55 -27.76 8.28
CA ARG A 289 -1.91 -26.40 7.82
C ARG A 289 -1.73 -26.17 6.33
N VAL A 290 -1.03 -27.05 5.59
CA VAL A 290 -0.75 -26.92 4.15
C VAL A 290 -1.43 -28.05 3.39
N MET A 291 -1.83 -27.81 2.14
CA MET A 291 -2.32 -28.85 1.23
C MET A 291 -1.13 -29.76 0.84
N VAL A 292 -1.10 -30.98 1.38
CA VAL A 292 0.07 -31.87 1.33
C VAL A 292 0.46 -32.19 -0.11
N GLU A 293 -0.52 -32.45 -0.98
CA GLU A 293 -0.33 -32.75 -2.40
C GLU A 293 0.42 -31.61 -3.10
N THR A 294 0.03 -30.35 -2.84
CA THR A 294 0.71 -29.19 -3.44
C THR A 294 2.14 -29.02 -2.91
N TRP A 295 2.38 -29.36 -1.64
CA TRP A 295 3.73 -29.36 -1.06
C TRP A 295 4.60 -30.45 -1.65
N GLU A 296 4.07 -31.67 -1.81
CA GLU A 296 4.81 -32.77 -2.43
C GLU A 296 5.16 -32.48 -3.89
N GLU A 297 4.22 -31.93 -4.67
CA GLU A 297 4.48 -31.47 -6.05
C GLU A 297 5.61 -30.43 -6.09
N PHE A 298 5.53 -29.39 -5.25
CA PHE A 298 6.60 -28.39 -5.16
C PHE A 298 7.95 -29.01 -4.74
N ARG A 299 7.97 -29.82 -3.68
CA ARG A 299 9.18 -30.43 -3.12
C ARG A 299 9.87 -31.39 -4.10
N ASP A 300 9.08 -32.20 -4.78
CA ASP A 300 9.60 -33.33 -5.56
C ASP A 300 9.80 -32.99 -7.04
N ASP A 301 9.00 -32.08 -7.61
CA ASP A 301 9.04 -31.75 -9.03
C ASP A 301 9.68 -30.39 -9.34
N VAL A 302 9.56 -29.37 -8.46
CA VAL A 302 10.06 -28.01 -8.73
C VAL A 302 11.38 -27.73 -8.00
N LEU A 303 11.41 -27.92 -6.69
CA LEU A 303 12.55 -27.58 -5.84
C LEU A 303 13.90 -28.21 -6.29
N PRO A 304 13.95 -29.45 -6.84
CA PRO A 304 15.21 -30.04 -7.30
C PRO A 304 15.89 -29.32 -8.46
N GLU A 305 15.17 -28.45 -9.19
CA GLU A 305 15.76 -27.61 -10.25
C GLU A 305 16.57 -26.43 -9.68
N TYR A 306 16.38 -26.11 -8.40
CA TYR A 306 16.99 -24.97 -7.70
C TYR A 306 18.03 -25.42 -6.68
N ASP A 307 18.91 -26.36 -7.07
CA ASP A 307 20.07 -26.68 -6.22
C ASP A 307 20.98 -25.46 -6.02
N LEU A 308 21.81 -25.50 -4.97
CA LEU A 308 22.60 -24.34 -4.54
C LEU A 308 23.57 -23.82 -5.62
N GLU A 309 24.10 -24.68 -6.50
CA GLU A 309 25.01 -24.23 -7.56
C GLU A 309 24.23 -23.53 -8.68
N THR A 310 23.06 -24.05 -9.05
CA THR A 310 22.15 -23.39 -9.98
C THR A 310 21.71 -22.03 -9.43
N VAL A 311 21.25 -21.97 -8.18
CA VAL A 311 20.82 -20.71 -7.55
C VAL A 311 21.98 -19.73 -7.43
N SER A 312 23.18 -20.20 -7.11
CA SER A 312 24.38 -19.36 -7.07
C SER A 312 24.71 -18.76 -8.45
N ASP A 313 24.54 -19.50 -9.55
CA ASP A 313 24.72 -18.98 -10.92
C ASP A 313 23.66 -17.93 -11.30
N ILE A 314 22.39 -18.17 -10.94
CA ILE A 314 21.28 -17.25 -11.24
C ILE A 314 21.42 -15.95 -10.44
N CYS A 315 21.60 -16.06 -9.13
CA CYS A 315 21.52 -14.96 -8.18
C CYS A 315 22.85 -14.23 -7.98
N GLY A 316 23.98 -14.88 -8.28
CA GLY A 316 25.32 -14.39 -7.96
C GLY A 316 25.66 -14.48 -6.47
N THR A 317 24.79 -15.04 -5.63
CA THR A 317 25.03 -15.28 -4.20
C THR A 317 25.91 -16.52 -4.04
N PRO A 318 27.00 -16.47 -3.25
CA PRO A 318 27.81 -17.66 -2.99
C PRO A 318 27.01 -18.78 -2.34
N VAL A 319 27.30 -20.04 -2.69
CA VAL A 319 26.69 -21.22 -2.04
C VAL A 319 26.80 -21.16 -0.52
N SER A 320 27.98 -20.77 0.01
CA SER A 320 28.20 -20.66 1.46
C SER A 320 27.25 -19.69 2.15
N ASP A 321 26.88 -18.63 1.45
CA ASP A 321 26.05 -17.55 1.97
C ASP A 321 24.57 -17.99 1.97
N LEU A 322 24.16 -18.76 0.94
CA LEU A 322 22.85 -19.43 0.93
C LEU A 322 22.73 -20.47 2.04
N GLU A 323 23.77 -21.28 2.28
CA GLU A 323 23.83 -22.25 3.38
C GLU A 323 23.73 -21.53 4.74
N GLU A 324 24.55 -20.51 4.97
CA GLU A 324 24.58 -19.75 6.24
C GLU A 324 23.24 -19.10 6.56
N LEU A 325 22.60 -18.46 5.58
CA LEU A 325 21.28 -17.85 5.77
C LEU A 325 20.20 -18.90 6.03
N ALA A 326 20.19 -19.99 5.27
CA ALA A 326 19.22 -21.07 5.44
C ALA A 326 19.34 -21.76 6.81
N GLU A 327 20.57 -21.99 7.28
CA GLU A 327 20.86 -22.54 8.61
C GLU A 327 20.35 -21.60 9.71
N GLU A 328 20.61 -20.29 9.61
CA GLU A 328 20.16 -19.31 10.60
C GLU A 328 18.62 -19.21 10.68
N LEU A 329 17.92 -19.31 9.55
CA LEU A 329 16.46 -19.33 9.51
C LEU A 329 15.85 -20.62 10.09
N ALA A 330 16.50 -21.76 9.87
CA ALA A 330 16.05 -23.07 10.35
C ALA A 330 16.34 -23.30 11.84
N ASP A 331 17.39 -22.67 12.37
CA ASP A 331 17.75 -22.75 13.80
C ASP A 331 16.90 -21.81 14.69
N ALA A 332 16.15 -20.87 14.10
CA ALA A 332 15.34 -19.90 14.81
C ALA A 332 14.13 -20.56 15.51
N ASP A 333 13.80 -20.11 16.72
CA ASP A 333 12.56 -20.53 17.41
C ASP A 333 11.31 -20.03 16.67
N VAL A 334 11.37 -18.80 16.15
CA VAL A 334 10.38 -18.20 15.25
C VAL A 334 11.09 -17.26 14.29
N SER A 335 10.89 -17.47 12.99
CA SER A 335 11.36 -16.57 11.95
C SER A 335 10.24 -16.03 11.08
N CYS A 336 10.48 -14.90 10.42
CA CYS A 336 9.54 -14.30 9.48
C CYS A 336 10.26 -13.76 8.25
N VAL A 337 9.49 -13.52 7.19
CA VAL A 337 9.97 -12.90 5.95
C VAL A 337 9.25 -11.57 5.76
N GLU A 338 10.01 -10.48 5.85
CA GLU A 338 9.56 -9.11 5.75
C GLU A 338 9.85 -8.53 4.36
N TRP A 339 8.87 -7.90 3.73
CA TRP A 339 9.07 -7.21 2.45
C TRP A 339 8.20 -5.96 2.27
N ALA A 340 8.55 -5.21 1.22
CA ALA A 340 7.75 -4.14 0.66
C ALA A 340 7.97 -4.08 -0.86
N MET A 341 8.39 -2.93 -1.40
CA MET A 341 8.41 -2.72 -2.86
C MET A 341 9.60 -3.31 -3.61
N GLY A 342 10.63 -3.75 -2.90
CA GLY A 342 11.77 -4.41 -3.55
C GLY A 342 11.40 -5.77 -4.12
N GLY A 343 10.43 -6.48 -3.52
CA GLY A 343 9.92 -7.75 -4.03
C GLY A 343 8.68 -7.63 -4.92
N THR A 344 7.93 -6.52 -4.83
CA THR A 344 6.62 -6.39 -5.50
C THR A 344 6.65 -5.75 -6.88
N GLN A 345 7.74 -5.12 -7.33
CA GLN A 345 7.77 -4.34 -8.58
C GLN A 345 8.69 -4.95 -9.64
N HIS A 346 8.32 -6.14 -10.09
CA HIS A 346 8.96 -6.94 -11.13
C HIS A 346 7.89 -7.54 -12.04
N ASN A 347 8.27 -7.96 -13.25
CA ASN A 347 7.40 -8.65 -14.21
C ASN A 347 6.82 -9.99 -13.70
N ASN A 348 7.40 -10.57 -12.64
CA ASN A 348 7.01 -11.82 -12.01
C ASN A 348 6.81 -11.68 -10.48
N ALA A 349 6.50 -10.47 -10.00
CA ALA A 349 6.47 -10.15 -8.58
C ALA A 349 5.41 -10.90 -7.77
N THR A 350 4.30 -11.32 -8.39
CA THR A 350 3.33 -12.22 -7.74
C THR A 350 3.99 -13.55 -7.36
N GLY A 351 4.92 -14.06 -8.18
CA GLY A 351 5.75 -15.22 -7.86
C GLY A 351 6.72 -14.97 -6.70
N ASN A 352 7.36 -13.80 -6.64
CA ASN A 352 8.29 -13.43 -5.57
C ASN A 352 7.62 -13.51 -4.19
N VAL A 353 6.47 -12.84 -4.02
CA VAL A 353 5.78 -12.79 -2.73
C VAL A 353 5.23 -14.15 -2.31
N ARG A 354 4.83 -14.99 -3.28
CA ARG A 354 4.44 -16.37 -2.99
C ARG A 354 5.64 -17.19 -2.54
N ALA A 355 6.80 -17.05 -3.19
CA ALA A 355 8.02 -17.73 -2.74
C ALA A 355 8.39 -17.33 -1.29
N TYR A 356 8.30 -16.03 -0.93
CA TYR A 356 8.51 -15.57 0.46
C TYR A 356 7.56 -16.26 1.44
N ALA A 357 6.26 -16.35 1.11
CA ALA A 357 5.28 -17.04 1.92
C ALA A 357 5.56 -18.55 2.01
N MET A 358 5.96 -19.19 0.91
CA MET A 358 6.28 -20.63 0.86
C MET A 358 7.49 -20.98 1.75
N LEU A 359 8.51 -20.13 1.82
CA LEU A 359 9.63 -20.30 2.77
C LEU A 359 9.12 -20.32 4.20
N ASN A 360 8.24 -19.39 4.54
CA ASN A 360 7.67 -19.29 5.87
C ASN A 360 6.72 -20.47 6.21
N LEU A 361 6.04 -21.03 5.21
CA LEU A 361 5.24 -22.25 5.36
C LEU A 361 6.13 -23.48 5.58
N ALA A 362 7.25 -23.59 4.85
CA ALA A 362 8.22 -24.67 5.01
C ALA A 362 8.85 -24.69 6.41
N LEU A 363 9.07 -23.51 6.99
CA LEU A 363 9.59 -23.34 8.35
C LEU A 363 8.52 -23.53 9.44
N GLY A 364 7.23 -23.54 9.11
CA GLY A 364 6.15 -23.65 10.08
C GLY A 364 5.82 -22.37 10.86
N HIS A 365 6.39 -21.23 10.47
CA HIS A 365 6.32 -19.98 11.25
C HIS A 365 5.24 -19.00 10.77
N SER A 366 4.37 -19.38 9.82
CA SER A 366 3.46 -18.44 9.14
C SER A 366 2.22 -17.97 9.93
N ALA A 367 1.88 -18.61 11.05
CA ALA A 367 0.56 -18.48 11.68
C ALA A 367 0.65 -18.31 13.20
N GLN A 368 1.55 -17.43 13.65
CA GLN A 368 1.85 -17.16 15.06
C GLN A 368 2.44 -15.76 15.27
N SER A 369 2.47 -15.29 16.53
CA SER A 369 3.15 -14.06 16.93
C SER A 369 4.63 -14.10 16.52
N ALA A 370 5.17 -12.94 16.12
CA ALA A 370 6.50 -12.69 15.59
C ALA A 370 6.87 -13.41 14.28
N GLY A 371 6.08 -14.41 13.87
CA GLY A 371 6.19 -15.11 12.61
C GLY A 371 5.43 -14.41 11.50
N GLY A 372 4.81 -15.19 10.63
CA GLY A 372 3.99 -14.67 9.54
C GLY A 372 4.79 -13.81 8.57
N THR A 373 4.10 -12.93 7.88
CA THR A 373 4.68 -12.05 6.88
C THR A 373 4.47 -10.58 7.28
N PRO A 374 5.53 -9.94 7.80
CA PRO A 374 5.54 -8.50 8.04
C PRO A 374 5.58 -7.74 6.71
N ILE A 375 4.42 -7.43 6.15
CA ILE A 375 4.31 -6.78 4.84
C ILE A 375 4.03 -5.29 5.01
N PHE A 376 5.09 -4.51 5.12
CA PHE A 376 4.97 -3.07 5.37
C PHE A 376 4.40 -2.33 4.16
N ARG A 377 3.20 -1.77 4.37
CA ARG A 377 2.43 -1.02 3.37
C ARG A 377 3.06 0.34 3.03
N GLY A 378 2.75 0.90 1.86
CA GLY A 378 3.31 2.18 1.42
C GLY A 378 2.69 3.43 2.08
N HIS A 379 1.58 3.93 1.52
CA HIS A 379 0.91 5.13 2.00
C HIS A 379 0.20 4.87 3.33
N ASP A 380 -0.08 5.95 4.07
CA ASP A 380 -0.78 5.98 5.35
C ASP A 380 -2.16 5.35 5.36
N ASN A 381 -2.87 5.31 4.23
CA ASN A 381 -4.15 4.60 4.11
C ASN A 381 -4.23 3.68 2.88
N VAL A 382 -3.10 3.16 2.38
CA VAL A 382 -3.16 2.24 1.21
C VAL A 382 -3.89 0.95 1.57
N GLN A 383 -3.81 0.51 2.82
CA GLN A 383 -4.56 -0.67 3.28
C GLN A 383 -6.06 -0.38 3.20
N GLY A 384 -6.54 0.72 3.78
CA GLY A 384 -7.96 1.08 3.77
C GLY A 384 -8.53 1.35 2.38
N ALA A 385 -7.80 2.05 1.51
CA ALA A 385 -8.24 2.25 0.13
C ALA A 385 -8.31 0.93 -0.66
N THR A 386 -7.46 -0.05 -0.33
CA THR A 386 -7.54 -1.41 -0.91
C THR A 386 -8.73 -2.18 -0.32
N ASP A 387 -8.90 -2.12 1.00
CA ASP A 387 -10.01 -2.74 1.72
C ASP A 387 -11.36 -2.22 1.20
N LEU A 388 -11.41 -0.96 0.74
CA LEU A 388 -12.63 -0.31 0.24
C LEU A 388 -12.74 -0.31 -1.28
N GLY A 389 -11.92 -1.12 -1.96
CA GLY A 389 -12.11 -1.45 -3.37
C GLY A 389 -11.88 -0.30 -4.33
N VAL A 390 -11.00 0.66 -4.02
CA VAL A 390 -10.53 1.67 -5.00
C VAL A 390 -9.58 1.01 -6.00
N ASP A 391 -10.07 -0.02 -6.68
CA ASP A 391 -9.31 -0.96 -7.48
C ASP A 391 -10.14 -1.35 -8.72
N ALA A 392 -9.44 -1.60 -9.82
CA ALA A 392 -10.09 -1.85 -11.10
C ALA A 392 -10.75 -3.25 -11.20
N GLY A 393 -10.49 -4.15 -10.23
CA GLY A 393 -10.94 -5.54 -10.26
C GLY A 393 -11.81 -5.97 -9.08
N ASN A 394 -12.16 -5.06 -8.16
CA ASN A 394 -12.92 -5.41 -6.96
C ASN A 394 -13.93 -4.32 -6.54
N THR A 395 -14.92 -4.73 -5.76
CA THR A 395 -15.81 -3.86 -4.98
C THR A 395 -15.30 -3.79 -3.52
N PRO A 396 -15.80 -2.86 -2.67
CA PRO A 396 -15.32 -2.73 -1.30
C PRO A 396 -15.44 -4.07 -0.55
N GLY A 397 -14.48 -4.39 0.31
CA GLY A 397 -14.37 -5.66 1.02
C GLY A 397 -13.74 -6.80 0.22
N TYR A 398 -12.96 -6.55 -0.84
CA TYR A 398 -12.39 -7.62 -1.67
C TYR A 398 -13.45 -8.55 -2.29
N TYR A 399 -14.69 -8.08 -2.44
CA TYR A 399 -15.66 -8.79 -3.27
C TYR A 399 -15.25 -8.54 -4.73
N GLY A 400 -15.40 -9.55 -5.59
CA GLY A 400 -15.08 -9.44 -7.00
C GLY A 400 -16.01 -8.48 -7.76
N LEU A 401 -16.04 -8.64 -9.08
CA LEU A 401 -16.94 -7.91 -9.97
C LEU A 401 -18.09 -8.78 -10.48
N ASP A 402 -18.28 -9.99 -9.96
CA ASP A 402 -19.39 -10.85 -10.36
C ASP A 402 -20.75 -10.26 -9.96
N GLN A 403 -21.83 -10.77 -10.57
CA GLN A 403 -23.20 -10.33 -10.31
C GLN A 403 -23.55 -10.33 -8.81
N GLY A 404 -23.11 -11.34 -8.04
CA GLY A 404 -23.42 -11.45 -6.62
C GLY A 404 -22.78 -10.34 -5.78
N ALA A 405 -21.53 -9.99 -6.08
CA ALA A 405 -20.85 -8.85 -5.48
C ALA A 405 -21.59 -7.53 -5.75
N TRP A 406 -22.08 -7.33 -6.97
CA TRP A 406 -22.82 -6.13 -7.35
C TRP A 406 -24.22 -6.07 -6.75
N GLU A 407 -24.93 -7.19 -6.68
CA GLU A 407 -26.22 -7.28 -5.99
C GLU A 407 -26.06 -6.92 -4.51
N HIS A 408 -25.01 -7.43 -3.85
CA HIS A 408 -24.69 -7.07 -2.47
C HIS A 408 -24.49 -5.56 -2.29
N TRP A 409 -23.66 -4.93 -3.13
CA TRP A 409 -23.40 -3.49 -2.99
C TRP A 409 -24.57 -2.60 -3.40
N ALA A 410 -25.33 -2.97 -4.44
CA ALA A 410 -26.56 -2.27 -4.81
C ALA A 410 -27.55 -2.26 -3.63
N ASN A 411 -27.70 -3.40 -2.97
CA ASN A 411 -28.54 -3.55 -1.79
C ASN A 411 -28.06 -2.73 -0.58
N VAL A 412 -26.75 -2.72 -0.30
CA VAL A 412 -26.17 -1.89 0.75
C VAL A 412 -26.47 -0.41 0.50
N TRP A 413 -26.24 0.04 -0.73
CA TRP A 413 -26.48 1.43 -1.11
C TRP A 413 -27.96 1.82 -1.14
N ASP A 414 -28.88 0.88 -1.35
CA ASP A 414 -30.33 1.08 -1.31
C ASP A 414 -30.87 1.19 0.13
N GLN A 415 -30.33 0.40 1.06
CA GLN A 415 -30.93 0.22 2.39
C GLN A 415 -30.31 1.07 3.50
N THR A 416 -29.21 1.76 3.23
CA THR A 416 -28.56 2.60 4.23
C THR A 416 -29.37 3.86 4.51
N GLU A 417 -29.48 4.26 5.79
CA GLU A 417 -30.29 5.43 6.20
C GLU A 417 -29.88 6.75 5.52
N SER A 418 -28.61 6.85 5.10
CA SER A 418 -28.03 7.99 4.38
C SER A 418 -28.22 7.94 2.86
N THR A 419 -29.11 7.07 2.37
CA THR A 419 -29.60 7.06 0.99
C THR A 419 -31.08 7.46 0.99
N SER A 420 -31.45 8.44 0.16
CA SER A 420 -32.86 8.82 -0.07
C SER A 420 -33.46 8.29 -1.38
N GLY A 421 -32.63 7.78 -2.28
CA GLY A 421 -33.02 7.14 -3.54
C GLY A 421 -33.25 5.62 -3.44
N ASP A 422 -33.84 5.03 -4.49
CA ASP A 422 -33.93 3.58 -4.65
C ASP A 422 -32.82 3.10 -5.61
N LEU A 423 -32.20 1.94 -5.35
CA LEU A 423 -31.19 1.36 -6.24
C LEU A 423 -31.32 -0.17 -6.33
N THR A 424 -31.52 -0.66 -7.55
CA THR A 424 -31.47 -2.10 -7.86
C THR A 424 -30.21 -2.48 -8.65
N TYR A 425 -29.86 -3.77 -8.66
CA TYR A 425 -28.82 -4.31 -9.54
C TYR A 425 -29.09 -3.97 -11.02
N ASP A 426 -30.32 -4.16 -11.50
CA ASP A 426 -30.70 -3.87 -12.88
C ASP A 426 -30.48 -2.38 -13.23
N GLU A 427 -30.83 -1.46 -12.32
CA GLU A 427 -30.58 -0.02 -12.50
C GLU A 427 -29.10 0.32 -12.49
N LEU A 428 -28.27 -0.40 -11.72
CA LEU A 428 -26.82 -0.24 -11.75
C LEU A 428 -26.25 -0.78 -13.07
N ALA A 429 -26.66 -1.97 -13.49
CA ALA A 429 -26.21 -2.61 -14.72
C ALA A 429 -26.57 -1.79 -15.97
N ASP A 430 -27.74 -1.16 -16.01
CA ASP A 430 -28.17 -0.26 -17.09
C ASP A 430 -27.28 0.99 -17.24
N ARG A 431 -26.44 1.31 -16.24
CA ARG A 431 -25.49 2.44 -16.29
C ARG A 431 -24.16 2.07 -16.95
N TYR A 432 -23.81 0.79 -17.00
CA TYR A 432 -22.66 0.28 -17.71
C TYR A 432 -23.00 0.11 -19.20
N HIS A 433 -21.97 -0.02 -20.05
CA HIS A 433 -22.22 -0.28 -21.47
C HIS A 433 -22.90 -1.65 -21.69
N ASP A 434 -22.50 -2.67 -20.92
CA ASP A 434 -23.17 -3.95 -20.77
C ASP A 434 -22.66 -4.67 -19.50
N THR A 435 -23.29 -5.80 -19.15
CA THR A 435 -22.92 -6.60 -17.98
C THR A 435 -21.53 -7.24 -18.10
N GLU A 436 -21.06 -7.54 -19.33
CA GLU A 436 -19.72 -8.10 -19.53
C GLU A 436 -18.65 -7.08 -19.15
N LEU A 437 -18.85 -5.80 -19.48
CA LEU A 437 -17.93 -4.73 -19.09
C LEU A 437 -18.04 -4.37 -17.60
N MET A 438 -19.22 -4.52 -16.99
CA MET A 438 -19.46 -4.36 -15.54
C MET A 438 -18.76 -5.45 -14.71
N GLU A 439 -18.72 -6.68 -15.21
CA GLU A 439 -18.08 -7.83 -14.53
C GLU A 439 -16.59 -7.97 -14.88
N LYS A 440 -16.04 -7.04 -15.67
CA LYS A 440 -14.66 -7.09 -16.16
C LYS A 440 -13.80 -5.97 -15.58
N ASN A 441 -12.56 -6.33 -15.27
CA ASN A 441 -11.55 -5.41 -14.73
C ASN A 441 -11.36 -4.17 -15.62
N GLY A 442 -11.25 -2.98 -15.05
CA GLY A 442 -10.93 -1.75 -15.80
C GLY A 442 -9.45 -1.57 -16.11
N PHE A 443 -9.11 -0.42 -16.70
CA PHE A 443 -7.74 0.03 -16.85
C PHE A 443 -7.05 0.22 -15.50
N THR A 444 -5.79 -0.18 -15.40
CA THR A 444 -4.97 0.06 -14.22
C THR A 444 -4.32 1.45 -14.26
N VAL A 445 -4.03 2.05 -13.11
CA VAL A 445 -3.26 3.32 -13.06
C VAL A 445 -1.83 3.15 -13.57
N ALA A 446 -1.31 1.93 -13.65
CA ALA A 446 0.00 1.66 -14.23
C ALA A 446 0.02 1.80 -15.76
N ARG A 447 -1.14 1.65 -16.44
CA ARG A 447 -1.22 1.58 -17.91
C ARG A 447 -2.39 2.37 -18.52
N TRP A 448 -3.08 3.22 -17.77
CA TRP A 448 -4.20 4.02 -18.26
C TRP A 448 -3.87 4.84 -19.53
N TYR A 449 -2.62 5.29 -19.68
CA TYR A 449 -2.21 6.10 -20.82
C TYR A 449 -2.39 5.36 -22.15
N GLU A 450 -2.33 4.03 -22.17
CA GLU A 450 -2.61 3.25 -23.38
C GLU A 450 -4.08 3.25 -23.78
N GLY A 451 -4.99 3.55 -22.85
CA GLY A 451 -6.40 3.78 -23.18
C GLY A 451 -6.62 5.09 -23.93
N VAL A 452 -5.62 5.98 -23.95
CA VAL A 452 -5.64 7.28 -24.64
C VAL A 452 -4.91 7.20 -25.98
N LEU A 453 -3.70 6.62 -25.98
CA LEU A 453 -2.80 6.59 -27.12
C LEU A 453 -3.20 5.49 -28.14
N ASP A 454 -3.25 5.81 -29.44
CA ASP A 454 -3.62 4.89 -30.55
C ASP A 454 -2.39 4.48 -31.39
N ASP A 455 -1.35 3.95 -30.74
CA ASP A 455 -0.02 3.84 -31.36
C ASP A 455 0.69 2.49 -31.14
N GLU A 456 0.41 1.75 -30.07
CA GLU A 456 1.12 0.48 -29.78
C GLU A 456 0.23 -0.74 -29.50
N TRP A 457 -0.80 -0.60 -28.67
CA TRP A 457 -1.56 -1.74 -28.15
C TRP A 457 -3.04 -1.71 -28.55
N GLU A 458 -3.62 -2.90 -28.70
CA GLU A 458 -5.07 -3.03 -28.85
C GLU A 458 -5.74 -2.81 -27.49
N ILE A 459 -6.72 -1.90 -27.44
CA ILE A 459 -7.57 -1.69 -26.28
C ILE A 459 -8.84 -2.56 -26.39
N TYR A 460 -9.26 -3.13 -25.27
CA TYR A 460 -10.39 -4.08 -25.17
C TYR A 460 -11.55 -3.48 -24.37
N GLN A 461 -11.88 -2.24 -24.72
CA GLN A 461 -13.12 -1.57 -24.36
C GLN A 461 -13.64 -0.78 -25.58
N PRO A 462 -14.95 -0.54 -25.69
CA PRO A 462 -15.51 0.20 -26.83
C PRO A 462 -15.10 1.67 -26.85
N ASP A 463 -14.78 2.22 -25.68
CA ASP A 463 -14.65 3.66 -25.44
C ASP A 463 -13.17 4.01 -25.22
N PRO A 464 -12.49 4.77 -26.09
CA PRO A 464 -11.17 5.30 -25.74
C PRO A 464 -11.29 6.27 -24.56
N LEU A 465 -10.25 6.38 -23.73
CA LEU A 465 -10.24 7.32 -22.62
C LEU A 465 -10.12 8.76 -23.14
N GLN A 466 -11.09 9.59 -22.76
CA GLN A 466 -11.17 11.01 -23.13
C GLN A 466 -10.90 11.95 -21.96
N ALA A 467 -11.15 11.51 -20.73
CA ALA A 467 -10.85 12.29 -19.54
C ALA A 467 -10.29 11.44 -18.40
N ALA A 468 -9.51 12.09 -17.53
CA ALA A 468 -8.99 11.47 -16.32
C ALA A 468 -9.23 12.35 -15.08
N VAL A 469 -9.63 11.73 -13.99
CA VAL A 469 -9.79 12.34 -12.67
C VAL A 469 -8.69 11.80 -11.75
N PHE A 470 -7.66 12.59 -11.47
CA PHE A 470 -6.60 12.25 -10.52
C PHE A 470 -6.88 12.91 -9.17
N TRP A 471 -7.25 12.11 -8.18
CA TRP A 471 -7.58 12.58 -6.84
C TRP A 471 -6.53 12.12 -5.83
N GLY A 472 -5.67 13.02 -5.38
CA GLY A 472 -4.59 12.73 -4.44
C GLY A 472 -3.55 11.73 -4.97
N HIS A 473 -3.35 11.67 -6.30
CA HIS A 473 -2.41 10.76 -6.96
C HIS A 473 -1.35 11.54 -7.76
N GLY A 474 -0.09 11.10 -7.71
CA GLY A 474 1.01 11.76 -8.42
C GLY A 474 1.64 10.88 -9.49
N LEU A 475 1.78 11.41 -10.70
CA LEU A 475 2.15 10.65 -11.90
C LEU A 475 3.64 10.27 -12.01
N ALA A 476 4.55 10.93 -11.29
CA ALA A 476 5.99 10.61 -11.38
C ALA A 476 6.37 9.24 -10.78
N SER A 477 5.42 8.55 -10.14
CA SER A 477 5.63 7.17 -9.69
C SER A 477 5.42 6.14 -10.80
N LEU A 478 4.90 6.54 -11.97
CA LEU A 478 4.62 5.66 -13.10
C LEU A 478 5.86 5.45 -13.97
N THR A 479 6.02 4.24 -14.50
CA THR A 479 6.97 3.93 -15.58
C THR A 479 6.54 4.58 -16.90
N GLU A 480 7.42 4.57 -17.90
CA GLU A 480 7.15 5.14 -19.23
C GLU A 480 6.68 6.61 -19.17
N TYR A 481 7.29 7.40 -18.29
CA TYR A 481 6.84 8.76 -17.94
C TYR A 481 6.69 9.72 -19.15
N LYS A 482 7.39 9.45 -20.27
CA LYS A 482 7.19 10.17 -21.55
C LYS A 482 5.83 9.89 -22.18
N LYS A 483 5.42 8.63 -22.28
CA LYS A 483 4.09 8.24 -22.76
C LYS A 483 2.99 8.77 -21.84
N VAL A 484 3.24 8.76 -20.53
CA VAL A 484 2.35 9.40 -19.56
C VAL A 484 2.18 10.89 -19.87
N ARG A 485 3.26 11.61 -20.21
CA ARG A 485 3.18 13.01 -20.66
C ARG A 485 2.40 13.14 -21.97
N GLU A 486 2.64 12.26 -22.95
CA GLU A 486 1.93 12.27 -24.23
C GLU A 486 0.42 12.11 -24.00
N ALA A 487 0.00 11.09 -23.23
CA ALA A 487 -1.41 10.87 -22.92
C ALA A 487 -2.05 12.03 -22.14
N VAL A 488 -1.33 12.63 -21.18
CA VAL A 488 -1.80 13.85 -20.49
C VAL A 488 -2.15 14.98 -21.46
N ASN A 489 -1.46 15.05 -22.61
CA ASN A 489 -1.65 16.08 -23.63
C ASN A 489 -2.56 15.65 -24.79
N GLU A 490 -3.09 14.43 -24.77
CA GLU A 490 -4.07 13.93 -25.75
C GLU A 490 -5.50 13.84 -25.18
N LEU A 491 -5.65 13.82 -23.86
CA LEU A 491 -6.96 13.86 -23.21
C LEU A 491 -7.72 15.16 -23.54
N ASP A 492 -9.05 15.08 -23.62
CA ASP A 492 -9.94 16.22 -23.81
C ASP A 492 -9.94 17.15 -22.58
N PHE A 493 -9.86 16.57 -21.38
CA PHE A 493 -9.55 17.28 -20.14
C PHE A 493 -9.09 16.37 -19.00
N ILE A 494 -8.47 16.99 -18.01
CA ILE A 494 -8.06 16.34 -16.76
C ILE A 494 -8.62 17.12 -15.58
N VAL A 495 -9.13 16.40 -14.58
CA VAL A 495 -9.46 16.95 -13.27
C VAL A 495 -8.44 16.45 -12.27
N ASN A 496 -7.68 17.34 -11.66
CA ASN A 496 -6.70 16.99 -10.64
C ASN A 496 -7.04 17.65 -9.30
N ILE A 497 -7.33 16.83 -8.30
CA ILE A 497 -7.70 17.25 -6.95
C ILE A 497 -6.55 16.92 -6.01
N ASP A 498 -5.89 17.94 -5.47
CA ASP A 498 -4.69 17.76 -4.63
C ASP A 498 -4.48 18.98 -3.72
N VAL A 499 -3.63 18.82 -2.72
CA VAL A 499 -3.21 19.86 -1.77
C VAL A 499 -2.20 20.82 -2.42
N PHE A 500 -1.40 20.33 -3.37
CA PHE A 500 -0.35 21.07 -4.06
C PHE A 500 -0.49 20.90 -5.58
N PRO A 501 0.01 21.86 -6.38
CA PRO A 501 0.25 21.58 -7.80
C PRO A 501 1.19 20.38 -7.91
N ASN A 502 0.68 19.30 -8.50
CA ASN A 502 1.39 18.04 -8.63
C ASN A 502 1.85 17.83 -10.08
N GLN A 503 2.23 16.60 -10.40
CA GLN A 503 2.78 16.24 -11.70
C GLN A 503 1.84 16.45 -12.88
N VAL A 504 0.51 16.48 -12.70
CA VAL A 504 -0.41 16.81 -13.79
C VAL A 504 -0.13 18.22 -14.30
N ALA A 505 -0.04 19.20 -13.39
CA ALA A 505 0.33 20.57 -13.74
C ALA A 505 1.76 20.68 -14.28
N GLU A 506 2.67 19.80 -13.83
CA GLU A 506 4.03 19.73 -14.37
C GLU A 506 4.09 19.08 -15.76
N LEU A 507 3.11 18.31 -16.24
CA LEU A 507 3.19 17.61 -17.54
C LEU A 507 2.31 18.23 -18.63
N ALA A 508 1.22 18.89 -18.24
CA ALA A 508 0.27 19.48 -19.17
C ALA A 508 0.84 20.68 -19.95
N ASP A 509 0.67 20.63 -21.26
CA ASP A 509 0.93 21.71 -22.22
C ASP A 509 -0.39 22.48 -22.48
N SER A 510 -0.46 23.30 -23.54
CA SER A 510 -1.61 24.21 -23.78
C SER A 510 -2.83 23.58 -24.44
N ASP A 511 -2.74 22.33 -24.91
CA ASP A 511 -3.76 21.74 -25.79
C ASP A 511 -4.84 20.93 -25.03
N THR A 512 -4.57 20.55 -23.77
CA THR A 512 -5.52 19.86 -22.87
C THR A 512 -6.01 20.80 -21.78
N ASP A 513 -7.32 20.86 -21.57
CA ASP A 513 -7.90 21.58 -20.44
C ASP A 513 -7.58 20.85 -19.13
N VAL A 514 -6.95 21.53 -18.17
CA VAL A 514 -6.64 20.95 -16.85
C VAL A 514 -7.33 21.74 -15.76
N TYR A 515 -8.16 21.07 -14.97
CA TYR A 515 -8.77 21.63 -13.77
C TYR A 515 -7.96 21.22 -12.55
N MET A 516 -7.49 22.19 -11.77
CA MET A 516 -6.77 21.97 -10.51
C MET A 516 -7.66 22.40 -9.36
N LEU A 517 -8.13 21.44 -8.56
CA LEU A 517 -9.05 21.70 -7.46
C LEU A 517 -8.32 21.58 -6.10
N PRO A 518 -8.41 22.59 -5.23
CA PRO A 518 -7.72 22.58 -3.93
C PRO A 518 -8.41 21.61 -2.95
N ALA A 519 -7.69 20.54 -2.59
CA ALA A 519 -8.10 19.63 -1.52
C ALA A 519 -7.65 20.13 -0.13
N ALA A 520 -8.47 19.83 0.88
CA ALA A 520 -8.05 19.94 2.27
C ALA A 520 -6.87 19.00 2.55
N THR A 521 -6.01 19.36 3.50
CA THR A 521 -5.04 18.41 4.04
C THR A 521 -5.75 17.42 4.96
N ASN A 522 -5.18 16.24 5.19
CA ASN A 522 -5.75 15.29 6.16
C ASN A 522 -5.78 15.79 7.63
N ILE A 523 -5.20 16.96 7.92
CA ILE A 523 -5.27 17.63 9.23
C ILE A 523 -6.50 18.54 9.33
N GLU A 524 -7.06 18.93 8.19
CA GLU A 524 -8.22 19.81 8.01
C GLU A 524 -9.53 19.03 7.88
N GLU A 525 -9.49 17.68 7.98
CA GLU A 525 -10.64 16.79 7.85
C GLU A 525 -10.60 15.69 8.92
N ALA A 526 -11.76 15.06 9.15
CA ALA A 526 -11.91 13.91 10.03
C ALA A 526 -12.23 12.65 9.21
N GLY A 527 -12.01 11.48 9.82
CA GLY A 527 -12.30 10.18 9.21
C GLY A 527 -11.36 9.11 9.74
N SER A 528 -11.51 7.87 9.28
CA SER A 528 -10.65 6.75 9.69
C SER A 528 -9.58 6.41 8.66
N VAL A 529 -8.48 5.80 9.08
CA VAL A 529 -7.44 5.23 8.20
C VAL A 529 -6.91 3.91 8.73
N VAL A 530 -6.43 3.06 7.85
CA VAL A 530 -5.92 1.72 8.17
C VAL A 530 -4.40 1.68 8.00
N ASN A 531 -3.70 1.38 9.08
CA ASN A 531 -2.25 1.25 9.05
C ASN A 531 -1.81 -0.13 8.52
N THR A 532 -0.50 -0.38 8.46
CA THR A 532 0.05 -1.64 7.92
C THR A 532 -0.38 -2.88 8.72
N GLY A 533 -0.65 -2.74 10.02
CA GLY A 533 -1.09 -3.83 10.90
C GLY A 533 -2.61 -4.02 10.91
N ARG A 534 -3.31 -3.51 9.89
CA ARG A 534 -4.79 -3.56 9.76
C ARG A 534 -5.56 -2.76 10.82
N GLN A 535 -4.88 -1.94 11.62
CA GLN A 535 -5.50 -1.15 12.68
C GLN A 535 -6.18 0.08 12.08
N LEU A 536 -7.49 0.21 12.30
CA LEU A 536 -8.29 1.39 11.98
C LEU A 536 -8.05 2.47 13.04
N GLN A 537 -7.58 3.63 12.63
CA GLN A 537 -7.30 4.75 13.51
C GLN A 537 -8.13 5.96 13.10
N TRP A 538 -8.83 6.57 14.06
CA TRP A 538 -9.55 7.82 13.81
C TRP A 538 -8.57 8.99 13.65
N ARG A 539 -8.85 9.88 12.70
CA ARG A 539 -8.23 11.20 12.52
C ARG A 539 -9.24 12.25 12.91
N SER A 540 -8.84 13.13 13.82
CA SER A 540 -9.67 14.26 14.23
C SER A 540 -9.30 15.49 13.40
N LYS A 541 -10.33 16.23 12.96
CA LYS A 541 -10.16 17.53 12.29
C LYS A 541 -9.54 18.52 13.27
N ALA A 542 -8.35 19.04 12.96
CA ALA A 542 -7.65 19.96 13.84
C ALA A 542 -8.04 21.42 13.62
N ILE A 543 -8.31 21.79 12.37
CA ILE A 543 -8.75 23.13 11.94
C ILE A 543 -9.73 23.00 10.79
N GLU A 544 -10.49 24.04 10.49
CA GLU A 544 -11.29 24.07 9.27
C GLU A 544 -10.41 24.10 8.01
N PRO A 545 -10.89 23.56 6.86
CA PRO A 545 -10.20 23.67 5.58
C PRO A 545 -9.76 25.10 5.28
N ARG A 546 -8.47 25.29 5.01
CA ARG A 546 -7.91 26.61 4.74
C ARG A 546 -8.06 27.01 3.29
N HIS A 547 -7.92 28.31 3.03
CA HIS A 547 -8.08 28.86 1.68
C HIS A 547 -9.49 28.57 1.16
N ASN A 548 -9.63 28.27 -0.13
CA ASN A 548 -10.88 27.84 -0.74
C ASN A 548 -10.87 26.31 -0.99
N SER A 549 -10.18 25.55 -0.14
CA SER A 549 -10.14 24.08 -0.25
C SER A 549 -11.38 23.43 0.37
N LYS A 550 -11.72 22.22 -0.09
CA LYS A 550 -12.82 21.41 0.45
C LYS A 550 -12.30 20.07 0.97
N ALA A 551 -12.96 19.49 1.98
CA ALA A 551 -12.65 18.14 2.43
C ALA A 551 -13.02 17.12 1.34
N ASP A 552 -12.27 16.04 1.25
CA ASP A 552 -12.41 15.10 0.12
C ASP A 552 -13.80 14.43 0.10
N TRP A 553 -14.33 14.03 1.27
CA TRP A 553 -15.65 13.38 1.37
C TRP A 553 -16.80 14.33 1.01
N GLU A 554 -16.73 15.60 1.45
CA GLU A 554 -17.74 16.62 1.12
C GLU A 554 -17.73 16.90 -0.38
N LEU A 555 -16.53 17.04 -0.98
CA LEU A 555 -16.39 17.28 -2.41
C LEU A 555 -16.89 16.08 -3.23
N LEU A 556 -16.70 14.84 -2.76
CA LEU A 556 -17.26 13.65 -3.41
C LEU A 556 -18.80 13.66 -3.42
N CYS A 557 -19.44 14.05 -2.32
CA CYS A 557 -20.90 14.23 -2.28
C CYS A 557 -21.35 15.32 -3.26
N GLU A 558 -20.65 16.46 -3.34
CA GLU A 558 -20.97 17.50 -4.31
C GLU A 558 -20.80 17.02 -5.76
N PHE A 559 -19.74 16.25 -6.07
CA PHE A 559 -19.58 15.64 -7.39
C PHE A 559 -20.75 14.69 -7.71
N ALA A 560 -21.16 13.87 -6.75
CA ALA A 560 -22.30 12.97 -6.91
C ALA A 560 -23.61 13.75 -7.17
N ASP A 561 -23.88 14.81 -6.42
CA ASP A 561 -25.04 15.69 -6.63
C ASP A 561 -25.08 16.25 -8.06
N HIS A 562 -23.96 16.80 -8.52
CA HIS A 562 -23.84 17.42 -9.83
C HIS A 562 -23.89 16.40 -10.99
N LEU A 563 -23.42 15.17 -10.76
CA LEU A 563 -23.54 14.05 -11.71
C LEU A 563 -24.92 13.38 -11.70
N GLY A 564 -25.81 13.76 -10.76
CA GLY A 564 -27.18 13.26 -10.66
C GLY A 564 -27.34 12.01 -9.81
N PHE A 565 -26.40 11.75 -8.90
CA PHE A 565 -26.38 10.61 -7.97
C PHE A 565 -26.53 11.01 -6.50
N GLY A 566 -26.81 12.29 -6.23
CA GLY A 566 -26.88 12.85 -4.87
C GLY A 566 -27.76 12.10 -3.89
N GLU A 567 -28.84 11.47 -4.37
CA GLU A 567 -29.75 10.68 -3.55
C GLU A 567 -29.12 9.43 -2.90
N HIS A 568 -27.90 9.05 -3.31
CA HIS A 568 -27.11 7.98 -2.71
C HIS A 568 -25.92 8.52 -1.88
N PHE A 569 -25.86 9.83 -1.62
CA PHE A 569 -24.78 10.51 -0.90
C PHE A 569 -25.31 11.48 0.17
N ASP A 570 -26.48 11.21 0.74
CA ASP A 570 -27.16 12.07 1.72
C ASP A 570 -26.62 11.88 3.15
N TYR A 571 -25.29 12.00 3.32
CA TYR A 571 -24.61 11.90 4.62
C TYR A 571 -24.65 13.24 5.37
N ASP A 572 -25.01 13.21 6.67
CA ASP A 572 -25.02 14.40 7.52
C ASP A 572 -23.63 14.67 8.15
N GLU A 573 -22.91 13.60 8.48
CA GLU A 573 -21.57 13.62 9.05
C GLU A 573 -20.70 12.47 8.49
N VAL A 574 -19.37 12.60 8.59
CA VAL A 574 -18.43 11.60 8.02
C VAL A 574 -18.60 10.21 8.65
N GLU A 575 -19.04 10.18 9.91
CA GLU A 575 -19.34 8.98 10.67
C GLU A 575 -20.47 8.14 10.05
N ASP A 576 -21.41 8.78 9.34
CA ASP A 576 -22.47 8.06 8.64
C ASP A 576 -21.91 7.19 7.50
N VAL A 577 -20.86 7.67 6.82
CA VAL A 577 -20.15 6.90 5.80
C VAL A 577 -19.44 5.69 6.43
N THR A 578 -18.82 5.86 7.59
CA THR A 578 -18.21 4.73 8.34
C THR A 578 -19.27 3.69 8.70
N ARG A 579 -20.48 4.10 9.11
CA ARG A 579 -21.58 3.17 9.43
C ARG A 579 -22.04 2.41 8.18
N GLU A 580 -22.12 3.05 7.02
CA GLU A 580 -22.39 2.38 5.74
C GLU A 580 -21.30 1.36 5.37
N ILE A 581 -20.04 1.71 5.60
CA ILE A 581 -18.91 0.77 5.44
C ILE A 581 -19.09 -0.44 6.36
N ASN A 582 -19.39 -0.21 7.65
CA ASN A 582 -19.58 -1.29 8.63
C ASN A 582 -20.76 -2.21 8.26
N PHE A 583 -21.77 -1.64 7.59
CA PHE A 583 -22.94 -2.36 7.11
C PHE A 583 -22.61 -3.30 5.93
N GLY A 584 -21.77 -2.85 4.99
CA GLY A 584 -21.49 -3.58 3.75
C GLY A 584 -20.23 -4.47 3.74
N VAL A 585 -19.19 -4.13 4.49
CA VAL A 585 -17.88 -4.83 4.41
C VAL A 585 -17.83 -6.03 5.37
N ARG A 586 -18.46 -7.14 4.95
CA ARG A 586 -18.58 -8.36 5.77
C ARG A 586 -17.45 -9.35 5.57
N SER A 587 -16.93 -9.50 4.36
CA SER A 587 -15.86 -10.44 3.99
C SER A 587 -14.61 -10.38 4.89
N VAL A 588 -14.18 -9.18 5.29
CA VAL A 588 -12.98 -8.95 6.12
C VAL A 588 -13.31 -8.39 7.51
N GLY A 589 -14.59 -8.37 7.89
CA GLY A 589 -15.02 -8.02 9.25
C GLY A 589 -14.76 -6.57 9.62
N TYR A 590 -15.32 -5.64 8.86
CA TYR A 590 -15.30 -4.21 9.18
C TYR A 590 -16.50 -3.82 10.04
N ILE A 591 -17.00 -4.70 10.91
CA ILE A 591 -18.32 -4.54 11.53
C ILE A 591 -18.19 -3.85 12.89
N GLY A 592 -17.26 -4.33 13.73
CA GLY A 592 -17.08 -3.83 15.09
C GLY A 592 -16.37 -2.48 15.19
N GLN A 593 -15.81 -1.96 14.09
CA GLN A 593 -15.09 -0.68 14.06
C GLN A 593 -16.03 0.51 13.87
N THR A 594 -16.94 0.70 14.82
CA THR A 594 -17.85 1.85 14.82
C THR A 594 -17.08 3.17 15.02
N PRO A 595 -17.60 4.31 14.51
CA PRO A 595 -16.99 5.62 14.75
C PRO A 595 -16.74 5.91 16.24
N GLU A 596 -17.66 5.51 17.10
CA GLU A 596 -17.60 5.71 18.55
C GLU A 596 -16.41 4.96 19.15
N ARG A 597 -16.24 3.67 18.83
CA ARG A 597 -15.11 2.87 19.31
C ARG A 597 -13.79 3.41 18.79
N LEU A 598 -13.69 3.73 17.49
CA LEU A 598 -12.45 4.28 16.92
C LEU A 598 -12.03 5.59 17.58
N LYS A 599 -12.98 6.48 17.88
CA LYS A 599 -12.72 7.72 18.64
C LYS A 599 -12.33 7.45 20.09
N ALA A 600 -12.98 6.48 20.73
CA ALA A 600 -12.66 6.08 22.10
C ALA A 600 -11.23 5.53 22.22
N HIS A 601 -10.79 4.67 21.29
CA HIS A 601 -9.41 4.19 21.24
C HIS A 601 -8.43 5.36 21.05
N GLN A 602 -8.73 6.34 20.19
CA GLN A 602 -7.89 7.53 20.03
C GLN A 602 -7.81 8.34 21.34
N GLN A 603 -8.94 8.55 22.01
CA GLN A 603 -9.00 9.37 23.22
C GLN A 603 -8.27 8.71 24.39
N ASN A 604 -8.38 7.38 24.52
CA ASN A 604 -7.84 6.57 25.61
C ASN A 604 -6.67 5.68 25.18
N ALA A 605 -5.81 6.16 24.26
CA ALA A 605 -4.69 5.37 23.74
C ALA A 605 -3.68 4.94 24.83
N ASP A 606 -3.67 5.63 25.97
CA ASP A 606 -2.86 5.30 27.15
C ASP A 606 -3.32 4.02 27.88
N LEU A 607 -4.49 3.49 27.53
CA LEU A 607 -4.98 2.19 28.04
C LEU A 607 -4.40 0.98 27.30
N PHE A 608 -3.67 1.18 26.21
CA PHE A 608 -3.16 0.07 25.39
C PHE A 608 -1.67 -0.14 25.64
N ASP A 609 -1.28 -1.39 25.89
CA ASP A 609 0.12 -1.73 26.10
C ASP A 609 0.92 -1.60 24.79
N PRO A 610 2.08 -0.94 24.77
CA PRO A 610 2.88 -0.81 23.56
C PRO A 610 3.58 -2.10 23.09
N GLU A 611 3.59 -3.18 23.88
CA GLU A 611 4.15 -4.48 23.51
C GLU A 611 3.15 -5.31 22.70
N ASP A 612 1.90 -5.45 23.16
CA ASP A 612 0.89 -6.31 22.52
C ASP A 612 -0.36 -5.58 22.01
N LEU A 613 -0.43 -4.25 22.22
CA LEU A 613 -1.51 -3.36 21.80
C LEU A 613 -2.85 -3.63 22.50
N ARG A 614 -2.90 -4.45 23.56
CA ARG A 614 -4.15 -4.77 24.26
C ARG A 614 -4.44 -3.80 25.40
N ALA A 615 -5.73 -3.55 25.62
CA ALA A 615 -6.22 -2.97 26.84
C ALA A 615 -6.49 -4.08 27.87
N ASP A 616 -5.82 -4.00 29.03
CA ASP A 616 -6.05 -4.90 30.17
C ASP A 616 -6.41 -4.04 31.39
N PHE A 617 -7.71 -3.97 31.71
CA PHE A 617 -8.20 -3.11 32.78
C PHE A 617 -7.81 -3.62 34.18
N ASP A 618 -7.63 -4.95 34.33
CA ASP A 618 -7.17 -5.58 35.56
C ASP A 618 -5.69 -5.21 35.85
N GLU A 619 -4.82 -5.22 34.84
CA GLU A 619 -3.42 -4.82 34.96
C GLU A 619 -3.28 -3.30 35.20
N LEU A 620 -4.13 -2.50 34.57
CA LEU A 620 -4.11 -1.04 34.68
C LEU A 620 -4.79 -0.48 35.94
N ASP A 621 -5.50 -1.31 36.72
CA ASP A 621 -6.32 -0.89 37.89
C ASP A 621 -7.36 0.18 37.49
N VAL A 622 -8.00 -0.02 36.34
CA VAL A 622 -9.03 0.86 35.76
C VAL A 622 -10.40 0.21 35.93
N ASP A 623 -11.40 0.99 36.36
CA ASP A 623 -12.79 0.53 36.44
C ASP A 623 -13.45 0.71 35.06
N GLU A 624 -14.03 -0.35 34.50
CA GLU A 624 -14.71 -0.32 33.20
C GLU A 624 -15.84 0.74 33.17
N ASP A 625 -16.51 0.97 34.30
CA ASP A 625 -17.54 2.02 34.44
C ASP A 625 -16.97 3.46 34.27
N ASP A 626 -15.64 3.64 34.36
CA ASP A 626 -14.95 4.93 34.24
C ASP A 626 -14.33 5.16 32.83
N VAL A 627 -14.40 4.18 31.92
CA VAL A 627 -13.86 4.26 30.55
C VAL A 627 -15.00 4.33 29.54
N ASP A 628 -14.99 5.35 28.68
CA ASP A 628 -16.01 5.51 27.64
C ASP A 628 -15.53 4.90 26.33
N GLY A 629 -16.21 3.85 25.86
CA GLY A 629 -16.10 3.30 24.50
C GLY A 629 -14.89 2.40 24.18
N VAL A 630 -13.98 2.16 25.13
CA VAL A 630 -12.96 1.10 25.03
C VAL A 630 -13.38 -0.05 25.94
N GLN A 631 -13.25 -1.28 25.46
CA GLN A 631 -13.62 -2.49 26.18
C GLN A 631 -12.36 -3.21 26.68
N ASP A 632 -12.50 -4.00 27.75
CA ASP A 632 -11.42 -4.85 28.25
C ASP A 632 -11.07 -5.92 27.20
N GLY A 633 -9.78 -6.10 26.91
CA GLY A 633 -9.29 -6.98 25.85
C GLY A 633 -9.22 -6.36 24.45
N ASP A 634 -9.75 -5.15 24.24
CA ASP A 634 -9.65 -4.45 22.95
C ASP A 634 -8.19 -4.33 22.50
N VAL A 635 -7.95 -4.56 21.22
CA VAL A 635 -6.66 -4.26 20.59
C VAL A 635 -6.72 -2.87 19.96
N TYR A 636 -5.68 -2.05 20.14
CA TYR A 636 -5.65 -0.68 19.63
C TYR A 636 -5.98 -0.62 18.13
N GLY A 637 -7.02 0.14 17.79
CA GLY A 637 -7.50 0.29 16.42
C GLY A 637 -8.22 -0.93 15.82
N LEU A 638 -8.62 -1.92 16.65
CA LEU A 638 -9.50 -3.03 16.26
C LEU A 638 -9.09 -3.68 14.93
N PRO A 639 -7.85 -4.21 14.84
CA PRO A 639 -7.28 -4.71 13.59
C PRO A 639 -8.23 -5.72 12.96
N TRP A 640 -8.59 -5.49 11.70
CA TRP A 640 -9.58 -6.33 11.06
C TRP A 640 -8.99 -7.74 10.81
N PRO A 641 -9.76 -8.81 11.00
CA PRO A 641 -11.19 -8.74 11.22
C PRO A 641 -11.69 -8.36 12.61
N CYS A 642 -12.85 -7.72 12.65
CA CYS A 642 -13.62 -7.39 13.85
C CYS A 642 -15.12 -7.56 13.54
N TRP A 643 -15.67 -8.69 13.97
CA TRP A 643 -16.92 -9.21 13.43
C TRP A 643 -18.19 -8.60 14.04
N HIS A 644 -18.09 -8.05 15.25
CA HIS A 644 -19.18 -7.38 15.95
C HIS A 644 -18.61 -6.36 16.95
N ASP A 645 -19.48 -5.58 17.57
CA ASP A 645 -19.15 -4.48 18.47
C ASP A 645 -18.51 -4.90 19.80
N GLU A 646 -18.57 -6.18 20.16
CA GLU A 646 -17.85 -6.77 21.31
C GLU A 646 -16.54 -7.48 20.93
N HIS A 647 -16.21 -7.59 19.63
CA HIS A 647 -15.00 -8.28 19.20
C HIS A 647 -13.75 -7.39 19.43
N PRO A 648 -12.65 -7.91 19.99
CA PRO A 648 -11.46 -7.12 20.35
C PRO A 648 -10.59 -6.71 19.15
N GLY A 649 -10.80 -7.37 18.00
CA GLY A 649 -9.96 -7.28 16.80
C GLY A 649 -8.96 -8.43 16.72
N THR A 650 -8.45 -8.71 15.52
CA THR A 650 -7.54 -9.82 15.22
C THR A 650 -6.12 -9.30 14.96
N PRO A 651 -5.24 -9.18 15.99
CA PRO A 651 -3.89 -8.64 15.81
C PRO A 651 -2.99 -9.54 14.97
N ILE A 652 -3.14 -10.86 15.11
CA ILE A 652 -2.34 -11.88 14.44
C ILE A 652 -3.27 -12.74 13.58
N LEU A 653 -3.14 -12.65 12.26
CA LEU A 653 -3.90 -13.50 11.36
C LEU A 653 -3.44 -14.95 11.50
N TYR A 654 -4.41 -15.86 11.42
CA TYR A 654 -4.20 -17.30 11.36
C TYR A 654 -3.70 -17.95 12.66
N ASP A 655 -3.67 -17.19 13.75
CA ASP A 655 -3.43 -17.72 15.09
C ASP A 655 -4.64 -18.54 15.56
N SER A 656 -4.51 -19.86 15.43
CA SER A 656 -5.53 -20.81 15.88
C SER A 656 -5.41 -21.15 17.37
N SER A 657 -4.47 -20.56 18.10
CA SER A 657 -4.32 -20.76 19.55
C SER A 657 -5.29 -19.93 20.39
N LEU A 658 -5.95 -18.95 19.79
CA LEU A 658 -6.99 -18.13 20.40
C LEU A 658 -8.38 -18.54 19.91
N HIS A 659 -9.39 -18.28 20.74
CA HIS A 659 -10.79 -18.37 20.33
C HIS A 659 -11.07 -17.34 19.23
N PRO A 660 -11.91 -17.62 18.23
CA PRO A 660 -12.31 -16.62 17.25
C PRO A 660 -12.91 -15.34 17.86
N SER A 661 -13.82 -15.44 18.84
CA SER A 661 -14.31 -14.28 19.62
C SER A 661 -13.22 -13.46 20.30
N ASP A 662 -12.07 -14.06 20.61
CA ASP A 662 -10.92 -13.40 21.24
C ASP A 662 -9.89 -12.89 20.21
N GLY A 663 -10.28 -12.86 18.92
CA GLY A 663 -9.43 -12.42 17.82
C GLY A 663 -8.58 -13.51 17.18
N GLY A 664 -8.82 -14.79 17.46
CA GLY A 664 -8.21 -15.92 16.76
C GLY A 664 -8.77 -16.16 15.35
N MET A 665 -8.02 -16.80 14.47
CA MET A 665 -8.47 -17.13 13.11
C MET A 665 -7.67 -18.30 12.52
N ASP A 666 -8.20 -18.97 11.49
CA ASP A 666 -7.47 -19.96 10.69
C ASP A 666 -7.28 -19.51 9.24
N PHE A 667 -6.44 -20.21 8.47
CA PHE A 667 -6.25 -19.91 7.04
C PHE A 667 -7.57 -20.00 6.28
N ARG A 668 -7.71 -19.17 5.25
CA ARG A 668 -8.94 -19.05 4.48
C ARG A 668 -8.66 -19.36 3.01
N SER A 669 -8.58 -20.65 2.67
CA SER A 669 -8.34 -21.05 1.28
C SER A 669 -9.41 -20.43 0.37
N ASN A 670 -8.99 -19.69 -0.65
CA ASN A 670 -9.90 -19.16 -1.67
C ASN A 670 -10.33 -20.30 -2.59
N TRP A 671 -11.60 -20.67 -2.53
CA TRP A 671 -12.20 -21.67 -3.40
C TRP A 671 -12.74 -20.96 -4.63
N TRP A 672 -12.02 -21.03 -5.74
CA TRP A 672 -12.56 -20.60 -7.02
C TRP A 672 -13.55 -21.67 -7.52
N ASP A 673 -14.74 -21.28 -7.99
CA ASP A 673 -15.78 -22.22 -8.43
C ASP A 673 -15.30 -23.13 -9.59
N ASP A 674 -14.34 -22.70 -10.42
CA ASP A 674 -13.72 -23.53 -11.47
C ASP A 674 -12.48 -24.33 -11.04
N ALA A 675 -12.02 -24.23 -9.78
CA ALA A 675 -10.89 -25.06 -9.30
C ALA A 675 -11.27 -26.55 -9.19
N VAL A 676 -12.57 -26.85 -9.29
CA VAL A 676 -13.13 -28.18 -9.27
C VAL A 676 -13.96 -28.38 -10.55
N ASP A 677 -13.30 -28.51 -11.70
CA ASP A 677 -13.99 -29.14 -12.83
C ASP A 677 -14.38 -30.55 -12.34
N GLU A 678 -15.68 -30.89 -12.35
CA GLU A 678 -16.18 -32.19 -11.87
C GLU A 678 -15.47 -33.38 -12.56
N ASP A 679 -14.85 -33.12 -13.72
CA ASP A 679 -14.13 -34.09 -14.53
C ASP A 679 -12.58 -34.11 -14.31
N ASP A 680 -12.00 -33.21 -13.50
CA ASP A 680 -10.56 -33.23 -13.13
C ASP A 680 -10.27 -32.73 -11.69
N PRO A 681 -10.45 -33.59 -10.66
CA PRO A 681 -10.05 -33.26 -9.30
C PRO A 681 -8.58 -33.64 -9.09
N GLU A 682 -7.64 -32.72 -9.36
CA GLU A 682 -6.24 -32.94 -8.98
C GLU A 682 -6.08 -33.07 -7.45
N ILE A 683 -6.94 -32.40 -6.67
CA ILE A 683 -6.98 -32.51 -5.20
C ILE A 683 -8.42 -32.74 -4.71
N PRO A 684 -8.65 -33.78 -3.88
CA PRO A 684 -9.96 -34.02 -3.26
C PRO A 684 -10.40 -32.87 -2.35
N PRO A 685 -11.70 -32.52 -2.31
CA PRO A 685 -12.21 -31.47 -1.41
C PRO A 685 -11.84 -31.67 0.06
N GLU A 686 -11.73 -32.92 0.53
CA GLU A 686 -11.28 -33.22 1.90
C GLU A 686 -9.86 -32.72 2.22
N ASP A 687 -8.97 -32.61 1.24
CA ASP A 687 -7.56 -32.21 1.42
C ASP A 687 -7.35 -30.68 1.42
N HIS A 688 -8.42 -29.92 1.19
CA HIS A 688 -8.38 -28.45 1.23
C HIS A 688 -8.70 -27.91 2.63
N LEU A 689 -9.33 -28.75 3.47
CA LEU A 689 -9.67 -28.44 4.86
C LEU A 689 -8.72 -29.14 5.82
N ARG A 690 -8.53 -28.53 6.98
CA ARG A 690 -7.78 -29.15 8.07
C ARG A 690 -8.61 -30.27 8.72
N ASP A 691 -7.90 -31.30 9.19
CA ASP A 691 -8.52 -32.37 9.96
C ASP A 691 -9.21 -31.84 11.23
N PRO A 692 -10.31 -32.46 11.69
CA PRO A 692 -10.92 -32.14 12.96
C PRO A 692 -9.94 -32.21 14.14
N PHE A 693 -10.00 -31.23 15.04
CA PHE A 693 -9.17 -31.20 16.25
C PHE A 693 -9.87 -30.50 17.41
N THR A 694 -9.40 -30.77 18.63
CA THR A 694 -9.83 -30.07 19.85
C THR A 694 -8.74 -29.08 20.24
N PRO A 695 -8.95 -27.76 20.09
CA PRO A 695 -7.96 -26.76 20.51
C PRO A 695 -7.87 -26.70 22.04
N GLU A 696 -6.78 -26.14 22.57
CA GLU A 696 -6.57 -26.08 24.03
C GLU A 696 -7.62 -25.22 24.77
N TRP A 697 -8.23 -24.27 24.07
CA TRP A 697 -9.24 -23.36 24.59
C TRP A 697 -10.67 -23.94 24.57
N SER A 698 -10.92 -25.09 23.91
CA SER A 698 -12.25 -25.72 23.85
C SER A 698 -12.22 -27.20 24.23
N ASP A 699 -13.30 -27.67 24.85
CA ASP A 699 -13.56 -29.09 25.06
C ASP A 699 -14.29 -29.74 23.86
N GLN A 700 -14.62 -28.96 22.82
CA GLN A 700 -15.32 -29.40 21.60
C GLN A 700 -14.33 -29.70 20.47
N GLU A 701 -14.64 -30.69 19.64
CA GLU A 701 -13.90 -30.97 18.41
C GLU A 701 -14.42 -30.05 17.31
N LEU A 702 -13.53 -29.27 16.71
CA LEU A 702 -13.84 -28.35 15.62
C LEU A 702 -13.71 -29.11 14.29
N GLU A 703 -14.77 -29.16 13.50
CA GLU A 703 -14.72 -29.69 12.13
C GLU A 703 -14.52 -28.54 11.13
N GLY A 704 -13.75 -28.76 10.06
CA GLY A 704 -13.59 -27.76 9.02
C GLY A 704 -14.87 -27.61 8.21
N VAL A 705 -15.26 -26.37 7.96
CA VAL A 705 -16.24 -26.03 6.92
C VAL A 705 -15.45 -25.43 5.76
N PRO A 706 -15.79 -25.69 4.49
CA PRO A 706 -15.34 -24.87 3.38
C PRO A 706 -15.57 -23.41 3.71
N GLN A 707 -14.81 -22.54 3.04
CA GLN A 707 -15.04 -21.11 3.11
C GLN A 707 -16.55 -20.87 3.13
N TYR A 708 -17.02 -20.10 4.11
CA TYR A 708 -18.41 -19.64 4.12
C TYR A 708 -18.66 -19.20 2.69
N PRO A 709 -19.67 -19.79 2.01
CA PRO A 709 -19.95 -19.47 0.63
C PRO A 709 -19.86 -17.96 0.49
N LEU A 710 -19.55 -17.48 -0.70
CA LEU A 710 -19.99 -16.16 -1.09
C LEU A 710 -21.53 -16.14 -0.97
N PHE A 711 -22.06 -16.16 0.24
CA PHE A 711 -23.34 -15.61 0.59
C PHE A 711 -23.17 -14.19 0.10
N THR A 712 -23.70 -13.94 -1.09
CA THR A 712 -24.46 -12.75 -1.36
C THR A 712 -25.25 -12.49 -0.09
N THR A 713 -24.68 -11.67 0.79
CA THR A 713 -25.08 -11.61 2.19
C THR A 713 -26.54 -11.21 2.22
N VAL A 714 -27.32 -11.95 2.99
CA VAL A 714 -28.73 -11.66 3.14
C VAL A 714 -28.87 -10.28 3.73
N LEU A 715 -29.79 -9.52 3.16
CA LEU A 715 -30.06 -8.13 3.45
C LEU A 715 -30.26 -7.91 4.96
N PRO A 716 -29.65 -6.88 5.56
CA PRO A 716 -29.97 -6.48 6.93
C PRO A 716 -31.45 -6.11 7.04
N ASP A 717 -32.03 -6.25 8.24
CA ASP A 717 -33.42 -5.85 8.46
C ASP A 717 -33.56 -4.34 8.12
N PRO A 718 -34.35 -3.96 7.09
CA PRO A 718 -34.52 -2.56 6.70
C PRO A 718 -35.15 -1.69 7.80
N GLU A 719 -35.84 -2.30 8.78
CA GLU A 719 -36.41 -1.60 9.93
C GLU A 719 -35.43 -1.55 11.13
N ASN A 720 -34.33 -2.31 11.08
CA ASN A 720 -33.31 -2.36 12.12
C ASN A 720 -31.92 -2.70 11.51
N PRO A 721 -31.21 -1.73 10.91
CA PRO A 721 -29.91 -1.95 10.25
C PRO A 721 -28.80 -2.48 11.17
N SER A 722 -29.01 -2.38 12.49
CA SER A 722 -28.12 -2.93 13.52
C SER A 722 -28.40 -4.40 13.87
N GLU A 723 -29.49 -4.98 13.37
CA GLU A 723 -29.83 -6.40 13.56
C GLU A 723 -28.92 -7.27 12.70
N ALA A 724 -28.35 -8.31 13.31
CA ALA A 724 -27.56 -9.28 12.57
C ALA A 724 -28.45 -10.01 11.56
N THR A 725 -27.98 -10.14 10.32
CA THR A 725 -28.66 -10.94 9.27
C THR A 725 -28.66 -12.41 9.69
N ILE A 726 -29.60 -13.25 9.24
CA ILE A 726 -29.58 -14.70 9.54
C ILE A 726 -28.20 -15.36 9.31
N PRO A 727 -27.46 -15.08 8.21
CA PRO A 727 -26.11 -15.60 8.05
C PRO A 727 -25.14 -15.16 9.14
N ILE A 728 -25.29 -13.94 9.63
CA ILE A 728 -24.45 -13.36 10.68
C ILE A 728 -24.87 -13.91 12.07
N GLU A 729 -26.17 -13.97 12.37
CA GLU A 729 -26.69 -14.59 13.60
C GLU A 729 -26.27 -16.05 13.70
N GLY A 730 -26.48 -16.81 12.62
CA GLY A 730 -26.12 -18.22 12.58
C GLY A 730 -24.61 -18.44 12.56
N ALA A 731 -23.83 -17.49 12.02
CA ALA A 731 -22.39 -17.60 12.12
C ALA A 731 -21.88 -17.34 13.54
N PHE A 732 -22.50 -16.47 14.33
CA PHE A 732 -22.14 -16.23 15.73
C PHE A 732 -22.78 -17.21 16.72
N ASP A 733 -23.56 -18.18 16.25
CA ASP A 733 -24.26 -19.13 17.10
C ASP A 733 -23.60 -20.51 17.06
N GLU A 734 -23.03 -20.91 18.20
CA GLU A 734 -22.41 -22.22 18.41
C GLU A 734 -23.36 -23.42 18.17
N GLU A 735 -24.66 -23.17 18.11
CA GLU A 735 -25.71 -24.18 17.86
C GLU A 735 -26.24 -24.16 16.42
N THR A 736 -25.83 -23.20 15.57
CA THR A 736 -26.34 -23.03 14.20
C THR A 736 -25.27 -23.37 13.15
N SER A 737 -25.60 -24.28 12.22
CA SER A 737 -24.72 -24.68 11.12
C SER A 737 -24.92 -23.84 9.85
N VAL A 738 -24.03 -23.98 8.86
CA VAL A 738 -24.22 -23.38 7.51
C VAL A 738 -25.47 -23.94 6.84
N ALA A 739 -25.77 -25.22 7.05
CA ALA A 739 -26.99 -25.84 6.55
C ALA A 739 -28.24 -25.23 7.20
N ASP A 740 -28.20 -24.95 8.50
CA ASP A 740 -29.31 -24.30 9.23
C ASP A 740 -29.55 -22.88 8.74
N VAL A 741 -28.48 -22.10 8.51
CA VAL A 741 -28.56 -20.77 7.88
C VAL A 741 -29.19 -20.87 6.50
N ALA A 742 -28.67 -21.74 5.64
CA ALA A 742 -29.20 -21.93 4.28
C ALA A 742 -30.69 -22.32 4.29
N GLN A 743 -31.09 -23.18 5.23
CA GLN A 743 -32.48 -23.58 5.40
C GLN A 743 -33.37 -22.43 5.88
N GLN A 744 -32.91 -21.63 6.83
CA GLN A 744 -33.65 -20.46 7.30
C GLN A 744 -33.86 -19.43 6.19
N LEU A 745 -32.84 -19.20 5.36
CA LEU A 745 -32.93 -18.31 4.19
C LEU A 745 -33.93 -18.81 3.14
N ASP A 746 -33.95 -20.11 2.83
CA ASP A 746 -34.98 -20.68 1.94
C ASP A 746 -36.39 -20.48 2.52
N GLU A 747 -36.55 -20.62 3.84
CA GLU A 747 -37.84 -20.39 4.53
C GLU A 747 -38.29 -18.92 4.49
N GLU A 748 -37.36 -17.97 4.42
CA GLU A 748 -37.63 -16.54 4.22
C GLU A 748 -37.85 -16.13 2.76
N GLY A 749 -37.55 -17.03 1.82
CA GLY A 749 -37.83 -16.88 0.40
C GLY A 749 -36.64 -16.46 -0.46
N TYR A 750 -35.41 -16.60 0.04
CA TYR A 750 -34.18 -16.46 -0.74
C TYR A 750 -33.95 -17.70 -1.62
N ASP A 751 -33.30 -17.53 -2.79
CA ASP A 751 -33.01 -18.62 -3.73
C ASP A 751 -31.72 -19.35 -3.32
N VAL A 752 -31.85 -20.44 -2.55
CA VAL A 752 -30.71 -21.15 -1.92
C VAL A 752 -30.68 -22.61 -2.36
N ASP A 753 -29.51 -23.09 -2.82
CA ASP A 753 -29.30 -24.50 -3.14
C ASP A 753 -29.04 -25.32 -1.86
N LEU A 754 -30.12 -25.82 -1.24
CA LEU A 754 -30.03 -26.60 0.00
C LEU A 754 -29.22 -27.90 -0.15
N GLU A 755 -29.16 -28.51 -1.34
CA GLU A 755 -28.43 -29.78 -1.55
C GLU A 755 -26.91 -29.56 -1.45
N ARG A 756 -26.43 -28.40 -1.91
CA ARG A 756 -25.03 -27.95 -1.73
C ARG A 756 -24.64 -27.81 -0.25
N TYR A 757 -25.59 -27.47 0.62
CA TYR A 757 -25.30 -27.16 2.02
C TYR A 757 -25.50 -28.34 2.99
N GLU A 758 -26.06 -29.47 2.55
CA GLU A 758 -26.33 -30.63 3.42
C GLU A 758 -25.06 -31.23 4.07
N GLU A 759 -23.89 -31.11 3.42
CA GLU A 759 -22.63 -31.61 3.97
C GLU A 759 -22.02 -30.69 5.05
N PHE A 760 -22.63 -29.53 5.31
CA PHE A 760 -22.18 -28.53 6.29
C PHE A 760 -23.16 -28.35 7.46
N ASP A 761 -23.90 -29.41 7.83
CA ASP A 761 -24.83 -29.49 8.98
C ASP A 761 -24.08 -29.70 10.31
N ASN A 762 -23.07 -28.87 10.55
CA ASN A 762 -22.25 -28.86 11.76
C ASN A 762 -22.17 -27.43 12.32
N PRO A 763 -22.77 -27.17 13.49
CA PRO A 763 -22.64 -25.89 14.18
C PRO A 763 -21.18 -25.50 14.42
N GLN A 764 -20.84 -24.25 14.17
CA GLN A 764 -19.49 -23.74 14.40
C GLN A 764 -19.49 -22.96 15.71
N PRO A 765 -18.58 -23.25 16.65
CA PRO A 765 -18.58 -22.62 17.98
C PRO A 765 -18.18 -21.13 18.00
N ASP A 766 -18.21 -20.45 16.85
CA ASP A 766 -18.17 -19.00 16.64
C ASP A 766 -18.14 -18.67 15.13
N ALA A 767 -18.18 -17.37 14.79
CA ALA A 767 -18.19 -16.70 13.47
C ALA A 767 -17.58 -17.47 12.28
N PRO A 768 -17.98 -17.19 11.02
CA PRO A 768 -17.91 -18.14 9.92
C PRO A 768 -16.48 -18.35 9.37
N TRP A 769 -15.66 -19.13 10.07
CA TRP A 769 -14.28 -19.43 9.66
C TRP A 769 -14.18 -20.82 9.06
N GLY A 770 -13.83 -20.86 7.77
CA GLY A 770 -13.35 -22.10 7.17
C GLY A 770 -11.98 -22.45 7.75
N ARG A 771 -11.77 -23.74 8.04
CA ARG A 771 -10.47 -24.26 8.52
C ARG A 771 -9.61 -24.64 7.32
N GLY A 772 -9.30 -23.65 6.48
CA GLY A 772 -8.58 -23.85 5.24
C GLY A 772 -7.13 -24.29 5.45
N ARG A 773 -6.55 -24.84 4.39
CA ARG A 773 -5.11 -25.08 4.28
C ARG A 773 -4.46 -24.06 3.34
N ALA A 774 -3.26 -23.62 3.67
CA ALA A 774 -2.42 -22.86 2.74
C ALA A 774 -1.97 -23.76 1.59
N ARG A 775 -1.61 -23.18 0.44
CA ARG A 775 -1.27 -23.93 -0.77
C ARG A 775 0.02 -23.46 -1.44
N MET A 776 0.81 -24.43 -1.93
CA MET A 776 2.02 -24.17 -2.71
C MET A 776 1.68 -23.93 -4.19
N LYS A 777 0.59 -24.52 -4.69
CA LYS A 777 0.07 -24.38 -6.05
C LYS A 777 -1.23 -23.56 -6.04
N ALA A 778 -1.34 -22.57 -6.93
CA ALA A 778 -2.56 -21.78 -7.15
C ALA A 778 -2.96 -21.84 -8.62
N TRP A 779 -3.92 -22.69 -8.94
CA TRP A 779 -4.34 -23.03 -10.31
C TRP A 779 -4.88 -21.85 -11.14
N ASN A 780 -5.30 -20.77 -10.48
CA ASN A 780 -5.82 -19.58 -11.16
C ASN A 780 -4.71 -18.62 -11.62
N LEU A 781 -3.46 -18.83 -11.22
CA LEU A 781 -2.33 -17.98 -11.61
C LEU A 781 -1.61 -18.57 -12.82
N THR A 782 -0.98 -17.72 -13.63
CA THR A 782 -0.23 -18.12 -14.83
C THR A 782 0.93 -19.05 -14.46
N ASP A 783 1.67 -18.71 -13.41
CA ASP A 783 2.67 -19.56 -12.78
C ASP A 783 2.06 -20.16 -11.51
N GLU A 784 1.41 -21.31 -11.66
CA GLU A 784 0.65 -21.97 -10.59
C GLU A 784 1.51 -22.24 -9.35
N ILE A 785 2.76 -22.68 -9.59
CA ILE A 785 3.87 -22.66 -8.63
C ILE A 785 4.87 -21.63 -9.16
N PRO A 786 5.39 -20.71 -8.32
CA PRO A 786 6.34 -19.71 -8.77
C PRO A 786 7.55 -20.33 -9.47
N VAL A 787 7.97 -19.71 -10.57
CA VAL A 787 9.20 -20.07 -11.30
C VAL A 787 10.07 -18.83 -11.47
N HIS A 788 11.39 -19.02 -11.49
CA HIS A 788 12.30 -17.93 -11.81
C HIS A 788 12.08 -17.48 -13.27
N ARG A 789 12.00 -16.16 -13.46
CA ARG A 789 11.93 -15.52 -14.77
C ARG A 789 12.91 -14.37 -14.77
N GLU A 790 13.69 -14.25 -15.83
CA GLU A 790 14.58 -13.09 -15.98
C GLU A 790 13.75 -11.81 -16.12
N PRO A 791 14.23 -10.68 -15.54
CA PRO A 791 13.67 -9.36 -15.79
C PRO A 791 13.55 -9.06 -17.29
N ALA A 792 12.62 -8.17 -17.65
CA ALA A 792 12.43 -7.81 -19.06
C ALA A 792 13.66 -7.08 -19.60
N VAL A 793 14.36 -6.31 -18.78
CA VAL A 793 15.66 -5.72 -19.14
C VAL A 793 16.73 -6.31 -18.21
N THR A 794 17.35 -7.41 -18.64
CA THR A 794 18.24 -8.23 -17.80
C THR A 794 19.74 -8.05 -18.12
N PRO A 795 20.64 -8.05 -17.10
CA PRO A 795 22.08 -8.16 -17.30
C PRO A 795 22.56 -9.57 -17.72
N ARG A 796 21.68 -10.58 -17.73
CA ARG A 796 21.98 -11.99 -18.02
C ARG A 796 21.18 -12.50 -19.22
N PRO A 797 21.40 -11.96 -20.44
CA PRO A 797 20.71 -12.45 -21.64
C PRO A 797 20.98 -13.93 -21.94
N ASP A 798 22.06 -14.50 -21.39
CA ASP A 798 22.36 -15.93 -21.48
C ASP A 798 21.38 -16.83 -20.72
N LEU A 799 20.63 -16.29 -19.75
CA LEU A 799 19.63 -17.02 -18.98
C LEU A 799 18.21 -16.94 -19.57
N VAL A 800 17.97 -16.05 -20.52
CA VAL A 800 16.62 -15.78 -21.07
C VAL A 800 16.03 -16.99 -21.81
N ASP A 801 16.85 -17.81 -22.46
CA ASP A 801 16.38 -19.03 -23.14
C ASP A 801 15.81 -20.06 -22.15
N GLU A 802 16.29 -20.06 -20.90
CA GLU A 802 15.88 -20.99 -19.83
C GLU A 802 14.80 -20.40 -18.93
N TYR A 803 14.89 -19.10 -18.64
CA TYR A 803 13.99 -18.37 -17.75
C TYR A 803 13.35 -17.16 -18.45
N PRO A 804 12.54 -17.36 -19.51
CA PRO A 804 11.94 -16.25 -20.26
C PRO A 804 10.86 -15.53 -19.46
N CYS A 805 10.56 -14.29 -19.85
CA CYS A 805 9.33 -13.61 -19.46
C CYS A 805 8.08 -14.40 -19.89
N ASN A 806 6.93 -14.12 -19.27
CA ASN A 806 5.66 -14.72 -19.67
C ASN A 806 5.27 -14.36 -21.11
N ASP A 807 4.58 -15.28 -21.78
CA ASP A 807 4.05 -15.09 -23.13
C ASP A 807 2.99 -13.98 -23.18
N ARG A 808 2.78 -13.43 -24.39
CA ARG A 808 1.76 -12.42 -24.66
C ARG A 808 0.38 -12.85 -24.19
N THR A 809 -0.31 -11.92 -23.53
CA THR A 809 -1.71 -12.05 -23.12
C THR A 809 -2.53 -10.95 -23.79
N GLU A 810 -3.54 -11.36 -24.55
CA GLU A 810 -4.56 -10.46 -25.11
C GLU A 810 -5.57 -10.12 -24.01
N ASP A 811 -6.13 -8.90 -24.04
CA ASP A 811 -7.22 -8.47 -23.15
C ASP A 811 -6.94 -8.66 -21.64
N HIS A 812 -5.83 -8.09 -21.18
CA HIS A 812 -5.42 -8.11 -19.78
C HIS A 812 -5.63 -6.71 -19.17
N TRP A 813 -6.65 -6.54 -18.32
CA TRP A 813 -7.03 -5.22 -17.78
C TRP A 813 -7.23 -4.17 -18.89
N ARG A 814 -7.99 -4.54 -19.92
CA ARG A 814 -8.33 -3.71 -21.11
C ARG A 814 -7.21 -3.48 -22.13
N VAL A 815 -6.02 -4.03 -21.93
CA VAL A 815 -4.88 -3.88 -22.86
C VAL A 815 -4.11 -5.17 -23.03
N GLU A 816 -3.32 -5.27 -24.09
CA GLU A 816 -2.39 -6.39 -24.27
C GLU A 816 -1.20 -6.28 -23.32
N LEU A 817 -0.64 -7.41 -22.89
CA LEU A 817 0.61 -7.48 -22.12
C LEU A 817 1.59 -8.44 -22.82
N ASP A 818 2.79 -7.97 -23.19
CA ASP A 818 3.80 -8.78 -23.89
C ASP A 818 5.22 -8.53 -23.34
N ASN A 819 5.47 -9.02 -22.11
CA ASN A 819 6.79 -8.92 -21.48
C ASN A 819 7.87 -9.69 -22.27
N ALA A 820 7.52 -10.78 -22.95
CA ALA A 820 8.45 -11.53 -23.78
C ALA A 820 8.97 -10.69 -24.95
N GLN A 821 8.11 -9.93 -25.63
CA GLN A 821 8.52 -9.02 -26.69
C GLN A 821 9.42 -7.90 -26.15
N VAL A 822 9.05 -7.28 -25.03
CA VAL A 822 9.90 -6.27 -24.35
C VAL A 822 11.28 -6.85 -24.02
N GLN A 823 11.34 -8.10 -23.55
CA GLN A 823 12.60 -8.78 -23.24
C GLN A 823 13.45 -9.03 -24.49
N GLN A 824 12.84 -9.43 -25.59
CA GLN A 824 13.55 -9.62 -26.86
C GLN A 824 14.04 -8.30 -27.46
N ASP A 825 13.27 -7.22 -27.34
CA ASP A 825 13.65 -5.91 -27.86
C ASP A 825 14.84 -5.29 -27.09
N ASN A 826 15.07 -5.72 -25.85
CA ASN A 826 16.13 -5.23 -24.97
C ASN A 826 17.26 -6.24 -24.71
N ILE A 827 17.29 -7.40 -25.39
CA ILE A 827 18.26 -8.47 -25.13
C ILE A 827 19.72 -8.03 -25.34
N ASP A 828 19.95 -7.13 -26.28
CA ASP A 828 21.28 -6.59 -26.62
C ASP A 828 21.62 -5.33 -25.79
N ALA A 829 20.75 -4.87 -24.89
CA ALA A 829 20.96 -3.65 -24.11
C ALA A 829 22.24 -3.67 -23.26
N VAL A 830 22.67 -4.87 -22.83
CA VAL A 830 23.91 -5.10 -22.06
C VAL A 830 25.19 -4.74 -22.82
N ASP A 831 25.14 -4.62 -24.15
CA ASP A 831 26.31 -4.22 -24.95
C ASP A 831 26.65 -2.73 -24.79
N ASP A 832 25.63 -1.90 -24.49
CA ASP A 832 25.75 -0.44 -24.37
C ASP A 832 25.51 0.07 -22.93
N HIS A 833 24.93 -0.75 -22.05
CA HIS A 833 24.57 -0.40 -20.66
C HIS A 833 25.11 -1.46 -19.69
N ASP A 834 26.07 -1.08 -18.86
CA ASP A 834 26.87 -1.99 -18.04
C ASP A 834 26.54 -1.98 -16.54
N LEU A 835 25.58 -1.17 -16.11
CA LEU A 835 25.11 -1.09 -14.74
C LEU A 835 23.65 -1.52 -14.62
N VAL A 836 23.31 -2.26 -13.57
CA VAL A 836 21.93 -2.52 -13.18
C VAL A 836 21.40 -1.32 -12.40
N LEU A 837 20.40 -0.63 -12.95
CA LEU A 837 19.73 0.47 -12.28
C LEU A 837 18.53 -0.04 -11.49
N THR A 838 18.57 0.20 -10.17
CA THR A 838 17.43 -0.06 -9.29
C THR A 838 16.93 1.25 -8.66
N SER A 839 15.61 1.35 -8.44
CA SER A 839 14.99 2.52 -7.83
C SER A 839 14.46 2.24 -6.43
N GLY A 840 14.42 3.24 -5.56
CA GLY A 840 13.83 3.08 -4.23
C GLY A 840 13.51 4.36 -3.51
N ARG A 841 13.39 4.28 -2.18
CA ARG A 841 13.03 5.40 -1.33
C ARG A 841 14.22 5.94 -0.54
N GLN A 842 14.05 7.17 -0.07
CA GLN A 842 14.83 7.76 1.01
C GLN A 842 13.88 8.32 2.09
N VAL A 843 14.41 8.65 3.26
CA VAL A 843 13.61 9.05 4.43
C VAL A 843 12.79 10.32 4.18
N GLU A 844 13.37 11.32 3.52
CA GLU A 844 12.86 12.70 3.48
C GLU A 844 11.65 12.88 2.55
N HIS A 845 11.45 11.99 1.59
CA HIS A 845 10.42 12.14 0.58
C HIS A 845 9.48 10.94 0.55
N LYS A 846 8.27 11.14 0.01
CA LYS A 846 7.21 10.13 0.01
C LYS A 846 6.35 10.23 -1.26
N GLY A 847 6.07 9.08 -1.86
CA GLY A 847 5.39 8.97 -3.16
C GLY A 847 6.14 9.72 -4.26
N ALA A 848 5.39 10.30 -5.22
CA ALA A 848 5.88 11.23 -6.25
C ALA A 848 6.36 12.59 -5.69
N GLY A 849 6.37 12.76 -4.36
CA GLY A 849 6.99 13.91 -3.71
C GLY A 849 6.18 15.21 -3.68
N ALA A 850 4.95 15.27 -4.20
CA ALA A 850 4.13 16.51 -4.25
C ALA A 850 4.11 17.29 -2.91
N VAL A 851 3.80 16.60 -1.81
CA VAL A 851 3.80 17.21 -0.45
C VAL A 851 5.22 17.49 0.05
N THR A 852 6.11 16.51 -0.03
CA THR A 852 7.43 16.57 0.63
C THR A 852 8.46 17.43 -0.13
N ARG A 853 8.27 17.66 -1.44
CA ARG A 853 9.06 18.63 -2.22
C ARG A 853 8.55 20.05 -2.01
N SER A 854 7.29 20.22 -1.61
CA SER A 854 6.65 21.51 -1.32
C SER A 854 6.69 21.89 0.16
N THR A 855 7.39 21.10 0.97
CA THR A 855 7.52 21.30 2.42
C THR A 855 8.99 21.53 2.79
N GLN A 856 9.30 22.67 3.43
CA GLN A 856 10.69 23.11 3.66
C GLN A 856 11.52 22.10 4.46
N GLY A 857 10.93 21.51 5.50
CA GLY A 857 11.60 20.56 6.39
C GLY A 857 12.11 19.33 5.63
N THR A 858 11.34 18.80 4.70
CA THR A 858 11.75 17.66 3.88
C THR A 858 12.62 18.08 2.70
N ALA A 859 12.19 19.11 1.94
CA ALA A 859 12.89 19.60 0.75
C ALA A 859 14.32 20.07 1.02
N SER A 860 14.57 20.80 2.13
CA SER A 860 15.92 21.28 2.47
C SER A 860 16.89 20.19 2.95
N ARG A 861 16.38 19.01 3.29
CA ARG A 861 17.20 17.87 3.72
C ARG A 861 17.65 17.02 2.52
N ALA A 862 16.78 16.88 1.52
CA ALA A 862 17.10 16.22 0.26
C ALA A 862 16.68 17.10 -0.95
N PRO A 863 17.50 18.09 -1.34
CA PRO A 863 17.08 19.08 -2.33
C PRO A 863 17.36 18.71 -3.79
N MET A 864 18.09 17.63 -4.04
CA MET A 864 18.46 17.19 -5.40
C MET A 864 18.26 15.68 -5.54
N MET A 865 17.76 15.28 -6.72
CA MET A 865 17.86 13.91 -7.20
C MET A 865 19.33 13.55 -7.43
N TYR A 866 19.66 12.28 -7.22
CA TYR A 866 21.02 11.78 -7.36
C TYR A 866 21.04 10.31 -7.78
N LEU A 867 22.17 9.87 -8.32
CA LEU A 867 22.49 8.46 -8.56
C LEU A 867 23.61 8.00 -7.62
N GLU A 868 23.37 6.95 -6.86
CA GLU A 868 24.41 6.21 -6.14
C GLU A 868 25.15 5.31 -7.13
N ILE A 869 26.46 5.50 -7.21
CA ILE A 869 27.38 4.71 -8.04
C ILE A 869 28.60 4.31 -7.21
N HIS A 870 29.25 3.20 -7.55
CA HIS A 870 30.46 2.79 -6.86
C HIS A 870 31.61 3.77 -7.13
N PRO A 871 32.53 4.05 -6.17
CA PRO A 871 33.66 4.96 -6.40
C PRO A 871 34.60 4.55 -7.55
N GLU A 872 34.67 3.25 -7.88
CA GLU A 872 35.41 2.76 -9.05
C GLU A 872 34.75 3.18 -10.37
N VAL A 873 33.41 3.12 -10.45
CA VAL A 873 32.66 3.64 -11.61
C VAL A 873 32.89 5.15 -11.75
N ALA A 874 32.86 5.88 -10.64
CA ALA A 874 33.14 7.32 -10.62
C ALA A 874 34.55 7.67 -11.14
N GLU A 875 35.58 6.90 -10.75
CA GLU A 875 36.95 7.12 -11.20
C GLU A 875 37.17 6.67 -12.65
N GLU A 876 36.67 5.50 -13.04
CA GLU A 876 36.97 4.87 -14.33
C GLU A 876 36.09 5.35 -15.48
N GLN A 877 34.80 5.61 -15.22
CA GLN A 877 33.83 6.00 -16.26
C GLN A 877 33.56 7.51 -16.28
N LEU A 878 33.76 8.21 -15.16
CA LEU A 878 33.33 9.61 -14.98
C LEU A 878 34.47 10.59 -14.60
N ASP A 879 35.72 10.26 -14.94
CA ASP A 879 36.91 11.11 -14.73
C ASP A 879 37.07 11.62 -13.27
N GLY A 880 36.71 10.77 -12.29
CA GLY A 880 36.84 11.08 -10.86
C GLY A 880 35.78 12.01 -10.31
N VAL A 881 34.54 11.92 -10.83
CA VAL A 881 33.40 12.75 -10.43
C VAL A 881 33.20 12.79 -8.90
N GLU A 882 32.97 13.98 -8.35
CA GLU A 882 32.70 14.20 -6.93
C GLU A 882 31.19 14.24 -6.61
N GLU A 883 30.84 14.06 -5.34
CA GLU A 883 29.43 14.19 -4.89
C GLU A 883 28.86 15.57 -5.25
N GLY A 884 27.73 15.56 -5.97
CA GLY A 884 26.98 16.75 -6.36
C GLY A 884 27.29 17.29 -7.76
N GLU A 885 28.27 16.71 -8.46
CA GLU A 885 28.49 17.01 -9.88
C GLU A 885 27.43 16.34 -10.76
N TRP A 886 27.13 16.93 -11.91
CA TRP A 886 26.04 16.51 -12.78
C TRP A 886 26.50 15.43 -13.77
N ILE A 887 25.65 14.42 -13.91
CA ILE A 887 25.82 13.29 -14.81
C ILE A 887 24.53 13.02 -15.57
N VAL A 888 24.66 12.36 -16.72
CA VAL A 888 23.54 11.78 -17.46
C VAL A 888 23.53 10.28 -17.21
N VAL A 889 22.34 9.77 -16.91
CA VAL A 889 22.03 8.34 -16.81
C VAL A 889 21.25 7.97 -18.05
N GLU A 890 21.84 7.13 -18.88
CA GLU A 890 21.21 6.65 -20.12
C GLU A 890 20.67 5.24 -19.85
N THR A 891 19.42 4.98 -20.20
CA THR A 891 18.82 3.63 -20.23
C THR A 891 18.33 3.34 -21.64
N PRO A 892 17.87 2.11 -21.95
CA PRO A 892 17.23 1.83 -23.24
C PRO A 892 16.01 2.72 -23.57
N HIS A 893 15.44 3.43 -22.58
CA HIS A 893 14.16 4.14 -22.71
C HIS A 893 14.26 5.67 -22.49
N ALA A 894 15.24 6.16 -21.72
CA ALA A 894 15.38 7.59 -21.43
C ALA A 894 16.80 8.04 -21.09
N GLU A 895 17.05 9.33 -21.25
CA GLU A 895 18.24 10.02 -20.73
C GLU A 895 17.82 10.94 -19.56
N MET A 896 18.46 10.79 -18.41
CA MET A 896 18.05 11.46 -17.16
C MET A 896 19.22 12.24 -16.55
N VAL A 897 19.00 13.52 -16.23
CA VAL A 897 20.06 14.39 -15.70
C VAL A 897 19.98 14.47 -14.18
N VAL A 898 20.99 13.93 -13.49
CA VAL A 898 21.01 13.81 -12.01
C VAL A 898 22.38 14.16 -11.43
N GLN A 899 22.48 14.27 -10.11
CA GLN A 899 23.77 14.46 -9.45
C GLN A 899 24.42 13.13 -9.08
N ALA A 900 25.74 13.01 -9.24
CA ALA A 900 26.48 11.84 -8.79
C ALA A 900 26.57 11.78 -7.25
N ARG A 901 26.45 10.58 -6.69
CA ARG A 901 26.83 10.24 -5.32
C ARG A 901 27.69 8.97 -5.32
N PRO A 902 29.02 9.11 -5.43
CA PRO A 902 29.93 7.98 -5.24
C PRO A 902 29.81 7.37 -3.83
N THR A 903 29.56 6.07 -3.71
CA THR A 903 29.40 5.36 -2.44
C THR A 903 29.66 3.85 -2.58
N GLU A 904 30.33 3.24 -1.60
CA GLU A 904 30.58 1.78 -1.57
C GLU A 904 29.33 0.95 -1.21
N ARG A 905 28.17 1.60 -1.05
CA ARG A 905 26.91 0.90 -0.73
C ARG A 905 26.32 0.13 -1.92
N VAL A 906 26.63 0.55 -3.14
CA VAL A 906 26.25 -0.15 -4.38
C VAL A 906 27.47 -0.88 -4.94
N ALA A 907 27.25 -2.04 -5.54
CA ALA A 907 28.30 -2.80 -6.20
C ALA A 907 28.80 -2.10 -7.48
N THR A 908 29.93 -2.54 -8.04
CA THR A 908 30.55 -1.95 -9.24
C THR A 908 29.71 -2.06 -10.51
N ASP A 909 28.77 -2.99 -10.52
CA ASP A 909 27.83 -3.30 -11.60
C ASP A 909 26.39 -2.83 -11.28
N HIS A 910 26.20 -2.05 -10.21
CA HIS A 910 24.88 -1.57 -9.78
C HIS A 910 24.87 -0.04 -9.58
N ALA A 911 23.72 0.55 -9.87
CA ALA A 911 23.40 1.93 -9.58
C ALA A 911 22.05 2.04 -8.87
N PHE A 912 21.89 3.03 -8.00
CA PHE A 912 20.63 3.25 -7.28
C PHE A 912 20.17 4.71 -7.34
N ALA A 913 18.89 4.93 -7.63
CA ALA A 913 18.29 6.26 -7.61
C ALA A 913 16.96 6.29 -6.84
N PRO A 914 16.74 7.29 -5.97
CA PRO A 914 15.44 7.52 -5.38
C PRO A 914 14.46 8.16 -6.38
N TYR A 915 13.19 7.74 -6.41
CA TYR A 915 12.22 8.15 -7.44
C TYR A 915 11.32 9.36 -7.09
N HIS A 916 11.68 10.15 -6.08
CA HIS A 916 10.76 11.13 -5.49
C HIS A 916 10.66 12.49 -6.20
N TRP A 917 11.40 12.70 -7.28
CA TRP A 917 11.49 14.00 -7.96
C TRP A 917 10.74 13.99 -9.29
N SER A 918 10.33 15.20 -9.66
CA SER A 918 9.77 15.58 -10.95
C SER A 918 9.89 17.10 -11.09
N GLY A 919 9.39 17.65 -12.20
CA GLY A 919 9.60 19.04 -12.58
C GLY A 919 10.78 19.23 -13.55
N ILE A 920 11.54 18.16 -13.82
CA ILE A 920 12.49 18.07 -14.94
C ILE A 920 12.16 16.78 -15.70
N LEU A 921 12.21 16.86 -17.04
CA LEU A 921 12.09 15.73 -17.94
C LEU A 921 13.16 15.82 -19.04
N GLU A 922 14.12 14.91 -19.04
CA GLU A 922 15.28 14.87 -19.94
C GLU A 922 16.04 16.21 -19.97
N GLY A 923 16.33 16.75 -18.78
CA GLY A 923 17.00 18.05 -18.62
C GLY A 923 16.12 19.29 -18.89
N GLU A 924 14.94 19.14 -19.49
CA GLU A 924 14.01 20.25 -19.69
C GLU A 924 13.25 20.56 -18.39
N LYS A 925 13.26 21.82 -17.97
CA LYS A 925 12.53 22.26 -16.78
C LYS A 925 11.04 22.41 -17.08
N MET A 926 10.26 21.50 -16.54
CA MET A 926 8.81 21.40 -16.76
C MET A 926 8.02 22.49 -16.04
N THR A 927 8.54 23.08 -14.96
CA THR A 927 7.81 24.07 -14.15
C THR A 927 7.88 25.49 -14.71
N ASP A 928 8.62 25.74 -15.79
CA ASP A 928 8.67 27.07 -16.44
C ASP A 928 7.32 27.49 -17.05
N ARG A 929 6.39 26.53 -17.21
CA ARG A 929 5.00 26.76 -17.62
C ARG A 929 4.11 27.33 -16.50
N PHE A 930 4.59 27.36 -15.24
CA PHE A 930 3.83 27.89 -14.11
C PHE A 930 3.78 29.42 -14.22
N GLY A 931 2.73 29.92 -14.87
CA GLY A 931 2.43 31.35 -15.01
C GLY A 931 1.05 31.70 -14.47
N GLY A 932 0.70 32.99 -14.51
CA GLY A 932 -0.62 33.47 -14.06
C GLY A 932 -0.87 33.13 -12.59
N GLU A 933 -2.01 32.51 -12.31
CA GLU A 933 -2.43 32.15 -10.94
C GLU A 933 -1.59 31.00 -10.32
N MET A 934 -0.74 30.31 -11.10
CA MET A 934 0.21 29.33 -10.58
C MET A 934 1.58 29.92 -10.17
N GLU A 935 1.82 31.20 -10.42
CA GLU A 935 3.12 31.83 -10.09
C GLU A 935 3.42 31.72 -8.58
N GLY A 936 4.55 31.11 -8.24
CA GLY A 936 5.01 30.92 -6.86
C GLY A 936 4.49 29.64 -6.17
N LEU A 937 3.68 28.83 -6.84
CA LEU A 937 3.21 27.53 -6.32
C LEU A 937 4.11 26.35 -6.72
N GLU A 938 5.18 26.61 -7.48
CA GLU A 938 6.20 25.60 -7.83
C GLU A 938 6.74 24.90 -6.56
N PRO A 939 6.91 23.56 -6.58
CA PRO A 939 7.56 22.84 -5.48
C PRO A 939 8.89 23.48 -5.08
N LEU A 940 9.23 23.41 -3.78
CA LEU A 940 10.45 24.06 -3.29
C LEU A 940 11.72 23.49 -3.92
N VAL A 941 11.65 22.20 -4.32
CA VAL A 941 12.69 21.46 -5.02
C VAL A 941 12.10 20.66 -6.19
N ILE A 942 12.78 20.71 -7.32
CA ILE A 942 12.46 19.95 -8.55
C ILE A 942 13.62 19.02 -8.92
N GLY A 943 13.37 18.03 -9.76
CA GLY A 943 14.37 17.11 -10.25
C GLY A 943 13.83 16.22 -11.37
N GLU A 944 14.69 15.39 -11.92
CA GLU A 944 14.33 14.40 -12.93
C GLU A 944 13.39 13.33 -12.34
N SER A 945 12.66 12.60 -13.19
CA SER A 945 11.93 11.39 -12.77
C SER A 945 12.68 10.15 -13.25
N ILE A 946 13.25 9.37 -12.31
CA ILE A 946 14.01 8.16 -12.68
C ILE A 946 13.13 7.09 -13.34
N ASN A 947 11.82 7.12 -13.08
CA ASN A 947 10.88 6.17 -13.69
C ASN A 947 10.66 6.44 -15.19
N ALA A 948 11.20 7.52 -15.75
CA ALA A 948 11.25 7.71 -17.20
C ALA A 948 12.11 6.63 -17.88
N GLY A 949 13.14 6.12 -17.20
CA GLY A 949 14.10 5.17 -17.77
C GLY A 949 13.93 3.71 -17.33
N THR A 950 12.94 3.39 -16.49
CA THR A 950 12.66 2.01 -16.04
C THR A 950 12.03 1.16 -17.14
N ALA A 951 12.07 -0.17 -16.99
CA ALA A 951 11.58 -1.10 -17.99
C ALA A 951 10.05 -0.97 -18.22
N PRO A 952 9.57 -1.02 -19.48
CA PRO A 952 8.14 -1.03 -19.82
C PRO A 952 7.57 -2.44 -19.70
N ALA A 953 7.73 -3.05 -18.52
CA ALA A 953 7.27 -4.41 -18.23
C ALA A 953 6.44 -4.41 -16.95
N TYR A 954 5.58 -5.41 -16.82
CA TYR A 954 4.57 -5.45 -15.76
C TYR A 954 4.34 -6.85 -15.24
N ASP A 955 4.00 -6.98 -13.96
CA ASP A 955 3.59 -8.23 -13.34
C ASP A 955 2.43 -8.86 -14.12
N ARG A 956 2.56 -10.16 -14.40
CA ARG A 956 1.62 -10.90 -15.25
C ARG A 956 0.19 -10.95 -14.71
N GLU A 957 -0.03 -10.84 -13.40
CA GLU A 957 -1.38 -10.96 -12.84
C GLU A 957 -2.02 -9.59 -12.60
N THR A 958 -1.20 -8.63 -12.18
CA THR A 958 -1.69 -7.37 -11.65
C THR A 958 -1.26 -6.14 -12.47
N GLN A 959 -0.51 -6.29 -13.56
CA GLN A 959 0.09 -5.16 -14.28
C GLN A 959 0.91 -4.21 -13.38
N MET A 960 1.44 -4.69 -12.26
CA MET A 960 2.35 -3.92 -11.43
C MET A 960 3.67 -3.69 -12.19
N GLN A 961 4.06 -2.44 -12.34
CA GLN A 961 5.23 -2.05 -13.13
C GLN A 961 6.59 -2.60 -12.62
N GLU A 962 7.50 -2.92 -13.55
CA GLU A 962 8.89 -3.31 -13.30
C GLU A 962 9.81 -2.08 -13.21
N SER A 963 9.98 -1.56 -11.99
CA SER A 963 10.84 -0.39 -11.73
C SER A 963 12.04 -0.71 -10.84
N LYS A 964 12.28 -2.00 -10.55
CA LYS A 964 13.40 -2.45 -9.71
C LYS A 964 14.60 -2.93 -10.51
N VAL A 965 14.41 -3.25 -11.79
CA VAL A 965 15.48 -3.72 -12.68
C VAL A 965 15.36 -3.05 -14.03
N THR A 966 16.45 -2.42 -14.45
CA THR A 966 16.75 -2.07 -15.84
C THR A 966 18.26 -1.94 -15.97
N LEU A 967 18.77 -1.67 -17.18
CA LEU A 967 20.19 -1.39 -17.41
C LEU A 967 20.40 0.10 -17.65
N CYS A 968 21.53 0.62 -17.19
CA CYS A 968 21.96 1.97 -17.49
C CYS A 968 23.46 2.08 -17.77
N SER A 969 23.84 3.19 -18.39
CA SER A 969 25.22 3.68 -18.45
C SER A 969 25.25 5.12 -17.92
N VAL A 970 26.46 5.62 -17.64
CA VAL A 970 26.64 6.96 -17.07
C VAL A 970 27.70 7.75 -17.81
N ARG A 971 27.46 9.05 -17.97
CA ARG A 971 28.45 10.01 -18.49
C ARG A 971 28.39 11.34 -17.76
N LEU A 972 29.43 12.15 -17.88
CA LEU A 972 29.39 13.54 -17.42
C LEU A 972 28.35 14.33 -18.24
N ALA A 973 27.59 15.19 -17.56
CA ALA A 973 26.68 16.12 -18.22
C ALA A 973 27.46 17.29 -18.85
N GLU A 974 27.05 17.71 -20.04
CA GLU A 974 27.51 18.94 -20.68
C GLU A 974 26.86 20.18 -20.01
N ASP A 975 27.51 21.35 -20.12
CA ASP A 975 27.06 22.58 -19.45
C ASP A 975 25.63 22.99 -19.84
N ASP A 976 25.17 22.63 -21.04
CA ASP A 976 23.82 22.92 -21.57
C ASP A 976 22.78 21.83 -21.26
N GLU A 977 23.20 20.69 -20.69
CA GLU A 977 22.31 19.65 -20.15
C GLU A 977 21.98 19.89 -18.68
N VAL A 978 22.81 20.67 -17.97
CA VAL A 978 22.58 20.98 -16.56
C VAL A 978 21.33 21.85 -16.41
N PRO A 979 20.32 21.42 -15.63
CA PRO A 979 19.07 22.14 -15.53
C PRO A 979 19.23 23.48 -14.78
N ASP A 980 18.44 24.47 -15.18
CA ASP A 980 18.37 25.77 -14.51
C ASP A 980 17.61 25.66 -13.18
N LEU A 981 18.34 25.68 -12.06
CA LEU A 981 17.77 25.53 -10.72
C LEU A 981 17.70 26.84 -9.95
N SER A 982 16.76 26.90 -8.99
CA SER A 982 16.66 28.05 -8.08
C SER A 982 17.89 28.16 -7.18
N GLN A 983 18.30 29.40 -6.85
CA GLN A 983 19.40 29.64 -5.91
C GLN A 983 19.17 28.96 -4.56
N ARG A 984 17.91 28.90 -4.10
CA ARG A 984 17.50 28.20 -2.87
C ARG A 984 17.88 26.73 -2.92
N GLN A 985 17.57 26.04 -4.02
CA GLN A 985 17.85 24.61 -4.18
C GLN A 985 19.36 24.34 -4.23
N LEU A 986 20.12 25.19 -4.93
CA LEU A 986 21.59 25.13 -4.97
C LEU A 986 22.21 25.33 -3.58
N ASP A 987 21.75 26.34 -2.83
CA ASP A 987 22.23 26.64 -1.48
C ASP A 987 21.95 25.48 -0.50
N TRP A 988 20.75 24.90 -0.56
CA TRP A 988 20.41 23.73 0.25
C TRP A 988 21.25 22.50 -0.10
N GLN A 989 21.57 22.30 -1.39
CA GLN A 989 22.43 21.21 -1.80
C GLN A 989 23.87 21.40 -1.32
N GLU A 990 24.42 22.61 -1.44
CA GLU A 990 25.75 22.92 -0.89
C GLU A 990 25.79 22.66 0.63
N GLN A 991 24.73 23.05 1.35
CA GLN A 991 24.62 22.78 2.79
C GLN A 991 24.57 21.28 3.09
N ARG A 992 23.82 20.49 2.31
CA ARG A 992 23.74 19.03 2.45
C ARG A 992 25.10 18.36 2.23
N ILE A 993 25.77 18.66 1.12
CA ILE A 993 27.10 18.10 0.81
C ILE A 993 28.09 18.46 1.94
N ASN A 994 28.05 19.70 2.42
CA ASN A 994 28.88 20.13 3.55
C ASN A 994 28.51 19.46 4.89
N ARG A 995 27.31 18.90 5.04
CA ARG A 995 26.93 18.06 6.20
C ARG A 995 27.48 16.64 6.03
N HIS A 996 27.39 16.06 4.83
CA HIS A 996 27.94 14.72 4.56
C HIS A 996 29.47 14.66 4.71
N LYS A 997 30.18 15.74 4.32
CA LYS A 997 31.64 15.84 4.47
C LYS A 997 32.12 15.98 5.93
N ARG A 998 31.24 16.27 6.89
CA ARG A 998 31.57 16.45 8.32
C ARG A 998 31.31 15.18 9.11
#